data_AF-A0A402B912-F1
#
_entry.id   AF-A0A402B912-F1
#
_cell.length_a   1.000
_cell.length_b   1.000
_cell.length_c   1.000
_cell.angle_alpha   90.00
_cell.angle_beta   90.00
_cell.angle_gamma   90.00
#
_symmetry.space_group_name_H-M   'P 1'
#
loop_
_entity.id
_entity.type
_entity.pdbx_description
1 polymer ?
#
loop_
_entity_poly.entity_id
_entity_poly.type
_entity_poly.pdbx_seq_one_letter_code
_entity_poly.pdbx_strand_id
1 'polypeptide(L)'
;MSSKKQSDIQLSSEENTQVEAVFSRYPSISQQLHSSQDQTQIEAALQEPFSLSEAAQISLVKSLAKANTVDAADMLVAINALSPQKEVRKEARRGLLRLEGAKIAPKWVAPTSQAPAVKLSVSNPPRFVQGFATQSREEGEIQVVLNWEYGYDYGEARICGFLLDFWNDGVKDFYMETGTKRHVENHVKEMRQQLANVELVSCSLAEAKRLIDEALAVNDWHKTQPAQDYRTQLPLLQKLIFQAAEPGTDNGQTFVTPELEEQEVVANFIGAWSFGDYGLAYDLLTTNSPARDNLDRDEWVTLHRAWFDEAHPTRMELGFIHEGKPKQSAIWLPGGRTSAQNNTKILEVGWSVELLETPLNGTIKEMPMGTAINKETGRYWFWNNYTLTREQNVWRIQQIEDEGAALQGLSINELQNRIKEYEDAIDAAIKTSERDTETFIEEMSWRLGQLLHFEDALIAHLPLDYTAYEEAYGRAVLTGNPERIMVYLDRIAQRFPQQHRADTLRRLGSTLAELAFKYDERQLGERHRHLLQRAEEVLQEAATLDNSTASYTLLGELLMSLNRNDEARATFLRSRELLDKSKPDPKTEAAIEAGLGNVAMRQQKAADSIPHYQRVAELDANYPGVWFSLGFAHRQLGQMDQAESYYQQALAQDDTDVRTYSELTAIYMQRAQADKAKILLQGAISKNPGSANLHALLASVLAEAGDKRQAVQHLEEAERLDPESDFVPAVRQQIAGSRKRI
;
A
#
# COMPACT_ATOMS: atom_id res chain seq x y z
N MET A 1 -59.39 -1.29 -21.77
CA MET A 1 -60.37 -2.03 -20.94
C MET A 1 -59.77 -2.10 -19.53
N SER A 2 -60.29 -1.59 -18.43
CA SER A 2 -61.62 -1.17 -17.99
C SER A 2 -61.43 0.00 -17.00
N SER A 3 -62.14 1.12 -17.15
CA SER A 3 -62.15 2.20 -16.15
C SER A 3 -62.90 1.72 -14.90
N LYS A 4 -62.19 1.37 -13.83
CA LYS A 4 -62.82 1.15 -12.52
C LYS A 4 -63.26 2.50 -11.96
N LYS A 5 -64.58 2.74 -11.99
CA LYS A 5 -65.28 3.81 -11.27
C LYS A 5 -64.72 3.93 -9.85
N GLN A 6 -64.14 5.09 -9.52
CA GLN A 6 -63.98 5.52 -8.14
C GLN A 6 -65.38 5.67 -7.57
N SER A 7 -65.80 4.75 -6.69
CA SER A 7 -66.94 4.98 -5.83
C SER A 7 -66.53 6.02 -4.81
N ASP A 8 -66.99 7.26 -4.96
CA ASP A 8 -66.97 8.23 -3.86
C ASP A 8 -67.86 7.66 -2.76
N ILE A 9 -67.23 7.15 -1.71
CA ILE A 9 -67.90 6.65 -0.53
C ILE A 9 -68.50 7.88 0.16
N GLN A 10 -69.82 8.07 0.04
CA GLN A 10 -70.53 9.12 0.76
C GLN A 10 -70.63 8.72 2.23
N LEU A 11 -69.83 9.37 3.07
CA LEU A 11 -69.91 9.27 4.53
C LEU A 11 -71.09 10.07 5.07
N SER A 12 -71.71 9.57 6.13
CA SER A 12 -72.71 10.34 6.87
C SER A 12 -72.07 11.57 7.55
N SER A 13 -72.88 12.56 7.92
CA SER A 13 -72.39 13.75 8.65
C SER A 13 -71.70 13.36 9.96
N GLU A 14 -72.18 12.32 10.63
CA GLU A 14 -71.62 11.83 11.89
C GLU A 14 -70.27 11.14 11.69
N GLU A 15 -70.13 10.30 10.65
CA GLU A 15 -68.86 9.67 10.31
C GLU A 15 -67.80 10.68 9.87
N ASN A 16 -68.18 11.75 9.16
CA ASN A 16 -67.25 12.83 8.81
C ASN A 16 -66.71 13.54 10.06
N THR A 17 -67.58 13.85 11.04
CA THR A 17 -67.16 14.45 12.30
C THR A 17 -66.23 13.53 13.09
N GLN A 18 -66.49 12.21 13.10
CA GLN A 18 -65.61 11.24 13.73
C GLN A 18 -64.24 11.15 13.04
N VAL A 19 -64.19 11.16 11.71
CA VAL A 19 -62.93 11.16 10.94
C VAL A 19 -62.12 12.43 11.22
N GLU A 20 -62.75 13.60 11.23
CA GLU A 20 -62.09 14.87 11.54
C GLU A 20 -61.55 14.91 12.97
N ALA A 21 -62.31 14.37 13.94
CA ALA A 21 -61.88 14.28 15.33
C ALA A 21 -60.62 13.42 15.47
N VAL A 22 -60.60 12.22 14.88
CA VAL A 22 -59.43 11.32 14.91
C VAL A 22 -58.26 11.91 14.14
N PHE A 23 -58.52 12.52 12.98
CA PHE A 23 -57.50 13.20 12.19
C PHE A 23 -56.87 14.35 12.98
N SER A 24 -57.62 15.17 13.70
CA SER A 24 -57.03 16.26 14.50
C SER A 24 -56.04 15.79 15.59
N ARG A 25 -56.12 14.52 15.98
CA ARG A 25 -55.32 13.92 17.06
C ARG A 25 -54.22 12.98 16.57
N TYR A 26 -54.04 12.81 15.26
CA TYR A 26 -53.06 11.88 14.69
C TYR A 26 -51.60 12.09 15.18
N PRO A 27 -51.11 13.33 15.43
CA PRO A 27 -49.75 13.52 15.95
C PRO A 27 -49.60 12.96 17.38
N SER A 28 -50.63 13.12 18.22
CA SER A 28 -50.63 12.55 19.57
C SER A 28 -50.68 11.02 19.55
N ILE A 29 -51.42 10.43 18.60
CA ILE A 29 -51.48 8.98 18.42
C ILE A 29 -50.12 8.46 17.93
N SER A 30 -49.47 9.16 17.00
CA SER A 30 -48.11 8.83 16.57
C SER A 30 -47.10 8.88 17.72
N GLN A 31 -47.18 9.90 18.58
CA GLN A 31 -46.32 9.95 19.77
C GLN A 31 -46.56 8.77 20.73
N GLN A 32 -47.82 8.37 20.92
CA GLN A 32 -48.17 7.19 21.72
C GLN A 32 -47.58 5.90 21.13
N LEU A 33 -47.61 5.75 19.80
CA LEU A 33 -47.00 4.63 19.09
C LEU A 33 -45.48 4.56 19.34
N HIS A 34 -44.78 5.69 19.34
CA HIS A 34 -43.34 5.75 19.65
C HIS A 34 -43.01 5.47 21.12
N SER A 35 -43.92 5.81 22.04
CA SER A 35 -43.73 5.55 23.48
C SER A 35 -44.18 4.16 23.94
N SER A 36 -44.78 3.36 23.06
CA SER A 36 -45.33 2.05 23.41
C SER A 36 -44.22 1.00 23.58
N GLN A 37 -44.26 0.24 24.68
CA GLN A 37 -43.27 -0.79 25.01
C GLN A 37 -43.73 -2.22 24.69
N ASP A 38 -45.02 -2.41 24.43
CA ASP A 38 -45.61 -3.71 24.13
C ASP A 38 -46.79 -3.60 23.14
N GLN A 39 -47.23 -4.75 22.62
CA GLN A 39 -48.32 -4.85 21.64
C GLN A 39 -49.66 -4.32 22.18
N THR A 40 -49.91 -4.44 23.48
CA THR A 40 -51.18 -4.01 24.11
C THR A 40 -51.29 -2.49 24.10
N GLN A 41 -50.18 -1.79 24.34
CA GLN A 41 -50.11 -0.33 24.30
C GLN A 41 -50.31 0.23 22.88
N ILE A 42 -49.80 -0.48 21.87
CA ILE A 42 -49.99 -0.13 20.45
C ILE A 42 -51.45 -0.32 20.04
N GLU A 43 -52.07 -1.43 20.42
CA GLU A 43 -53.48 -1.69 20.15
C GLU A 43 -54.39 -0.67 20.85
N ALA A 44 -54.03 -0.24 22.07
CA ALA A 44 -54.74 0.84 22.77
C ALA A 44 -54.64 2.19 22.05
N ALA A 45 -53.45 2.55 21.54
CA ALA A 45 -53.25 3.78 20.76
C ALA A 45 -54.05 3.79 19.44
N LEU A 46 -54.27 2.61 18.85
CA LEU A 46 -55.01 2.44 17.58
C LEU A 46 -56.50 2.11 17.77
N GLN A 47 -56.99 1.98 19.00
CA GLN A 47 -58.37 1.62 19.28
C GLN A 47 -59.36 2.63 18.68
N GLU A 48 -59.08 3.93 18.85
CA GLU A 48 -59.91 5.02 18.34
C GLU A 48 -60.01 5.01 16.79
N PRO A 49 -58.90 5.02 16.02
CA PRO A 49 -58.97 4.94 14.56
C PRO A 49 -59.56 3.62 14.05
N PHE A 50 -59.37 2.49 14.75
CA PHE A 50 -59.92 1.19 14.33
C PHE A 50 -61.39 0.96 14.72
N SER A 51 -61.94 1.78 15.61
CA SER A 51 -63.37 1.77 15.94
C SER A 51 -64.27 2.40 14.87
N LEU A 52 -63.69 3.16 13.94
CA LEU A 52 -64.40 3.78 12.82
C LEU A 52 -64.90 2.73 11.81
N SER A 53 -65.97 3.06 11.08
CA SER A 53 -66.44 2.23 9.96
C SER A 53 -65.35 2.07 8.89
N GLU A 54 -65.39 1.01 8.07
CA GLU A 54 -64.40 0.78 7.00
C GLU A 54 -64.32 1.96 6.03
N ALA A 55 -65.48 2.54 5.69
CA ALA A 55 -65.62 3.74 4.91
C ALA A 55 -64.89 4.95 5.55
N ALA A 56 -65.09 5.15 6.86
CA ALA A 56 -64.48 6.24 7.62
C ALA A 56 -62.96 6.04 7.79
N GLN A 57 -62.49 4.81 8.01
CA GLN A 57 -61.05 4.49 8.06
C GLN A 57 -60.36 4.78 6.73
N ILE A 58 -60.97 4.43 5.60
CA ILE A 58 -60.44 4.75 4.26
C ILE A 58 -60.35 6.28 4.06
N SER A 59 -61.34 7.03 4.54
CA SER A 59 -61.32 8.51 4.47
C SER A 59 -60.23 9.12 5.37
N LEU A 60 -60.06 8.60 6.59
CA LEU A 60 -58.99 8.99 7.50
C LEU A 60 -57.61 8.74 6.87
N VAL A 61 -57.39 7.55 6.31
CA VAL A 61 -56.14 7.18 5.62
C VAL A 61 -55.84 8.11 4.45
N LYS A 62 -56.85 8.47 3.65
CA LYS A 62 -56.70 9.44 2.55
C LYS A 62 -56.34 10.84 3.05
N SER A 63 -56.85 11.23 4.21
CA SER A 63 -56.54 12.52 4.85
C SER A 63 -55.12 12.52 5.41
N LEU A 64 -54.69 11.44 6.08
CA LEU A 64 -53.29 11.25 6.53
C LEU A 64 -52.30 11.30 5.37
N ALA A 65 -52.62 10.64 4.25
CA ALA A 65 -51.78 10.67 3.05
C ALA A 65 -51.69 12.06 2.36
N LYS A 66 -52.52 13.03 2.77
CA LYS A 66 -52.47 14.43 2.30
C LYS A 66 -51.82 15.37 3.33
N ALA A 67 -51.62 14.91 4.56
CA ALA A 67 -51.07 15.74 5.65
C ALA A 67 -49.59 16.06 5.45
N ASN A 68 -48.85 15.22 4.71
CA ASN A 68 -47.42 15.41 4.40
C ASN A 68 -46.56 15.65 5.65
N THR A 69 -46.75 14.85 6.70
CA THR A 69 -45.90 14.88 7.90
C THR A 69 -45.36 13.48 8.23
N VAL A 70 -44.25 13.44 8.98
CA VAL A 70 -43.66 12.17 9.48
C VAL A 70 -44.65 11.43 10.37
N ASP A 71 -45.34 12.13 11.27
CA ASP A 71 -46.34 11.50 12.16
C ASP A 71 -47.49 10.85 11.39
N ALA A 72 -47.88 11.43 10.24
CA ALA A 72 -48.88 10.84 9.36
C ALA A 72 -48.33 9.60 8.64
N ALA A 73 -47.06 9.61 8.25
CA ALA A 73 -46.38 8.43 7.71
C ALA A 73 -46.31 7.30 8.74
N ASP A 74 -45.99 7.62 10.00
CA ASP A 74 -45.93 6.66 11.11
C ASP A 74 -47.30 6.02 11.38
N MET A 75 -48.36 6.83 11.41
CA MET A 75 -49.72 6.32 11.57
C MET A 75 -50.15 5.47 10.37
N LEU A 76 -49.74 5.80 9.15
CA LEU A 76 -50.01 4.99 7.95
C LEU A 76 -49.25 3.65 7.98
N VAL A 77 -48.02 3.61 8.51
CA VAL A 77 -47.29 2.35 8.75
C VAL A 77 -48.06 1.49 9.76
N ALA A 78 -48.50 2.08 10.87
CA ALA A 78 -49.29 1.38 11.89
C ALA A 78 -50.61 0.82 11.35
N ILE A 79 -51.36 1.63 10.59
CA ILE A 79 -52.62 1.20 9.95
C ILE A 79 -52.34 0.12 8.90
N ASN A 80 -51.27 0.25 8.10
CA ASN A 80 -50.91 -0.75 7.10
C ASN A 80 -50.54 -2.10 7.73
N ALA A 81 -49.84 -2.07 8.87
CA ALA A 81 -49.41 -3.27 9.57
C ALA A 81 -50.56 -3.95 10.35
N LEU A 82 -51.40 -3.17 11.03
CA LEU A 82 -52.27 -3.67 12.11
C LEU A 82 -53.78 -3.57 11.82
N SER A 83 -54.22 -2.83 10.80
CA SER A 83 -55.66 -2.74 10.52
C SER A 83 -56.24 -4.11 10.18
N PRO A 84 -57.36 -4.55 10.77
CA PRO A 84 -57.98 -5.82 10.44
C PRO A 84 -58.58 -5.84 9.03
N GLN A 85 -58.88 -4.66 8.47
CA GLN A 85 -59.58 -4.52 7.20
C GLN A 85 -58.62 -4.44 6.00
N LYS A 86 -58.80 -5.35 5.05
CA LYS A 86 -57.90 -5.50 3.90
C LYS A 86 -57.82 -4.26 3.01
N GLU A 87 -58.96 -3.60 2.76
CA GLU A 87 -58.99 -2.43 1.87
C GLU A 87 -58.39 -1.18 2.55
N VAL A 88 -58.54 -1.05 3.87
CA VAL A 88 -57.84 -0.01 4.67
C VAL A 88 -56.32 -0.20 4.59
N ARG A 89 -55.80 -1.42 4.78
CA ARG A 89 -54.35 -1.70 4.65
C ARG A 89 -53.81 -1.35 3.28
N LYS A 90 -54.55 -1.68 2.21
CA LYS A 90 -54.16 -1.35 0.83
C LYS A 90 -54.12 0.16 0.58
N GLU A 91 -55.10 0.90 1.09
CA GLU A 91 -55.14 2.35 0.94
C GLU A 91 -54.02 3.02 1.75
N ALA A 92 -53.69 2.49 2.95
CA ALA A 92 -52.57 2.98 3.74
C ALA A 92 -51.24 2.79 3.02
N ARG A 93 -51.03 1.63 2.38
CA ARG A 93 -49.86 1.38 1.51
C ARG A 93 -49.76 2.37 0.35
N ARG A 94 -50.88 2.71 -0.29
CA ARG A 94 -50.91 3.73 -1.36
C ARG A 94 -50.58 5.11 -0.82
N GLY A 95 -51.03 5.42 0.39
CA GLY A 95 -50.67 6.65 1.10
C GLY A 95 -49.17 6.75 1.36
N LEU A 96 -48.55 5.66 1.83
CA LEU A 96 -47.11 5.59 2.06
C LEU A 96 -46.30 5.81 0.78
N LEU A 97 -46.67 5.15 -0.33
CA LEU A 97 -46.01 5.37 -1.63
C LEU A 97 -46.12 6.83 -2.10
N ARG A 98 -47.21 7.52 -1.76
CA ARG A 98 -47.38 8.95 -2.07
C ARG A 98 -46.46 9.83 -1.23
N LEU A 99 -46.34 9.55 0.07
CA LEU A 99 -45.44 10.27 0.98
C LEU A 99 -43.96 10.01 0.67
N GLU A 100 -43.63 8.79 0.23
CA GLU A 100 -42.30 8.43 -0.27
C GLU A 100 -41.93 9.26 -1.52
N GLY A 101 -42.88 9.42 -2.46
CA GLY A 101 -42.71 10.34 -3.60
C GLY A 101 -42.53 11.81 -3.19
N ALA A 102 -43.02 12.20 -2.01
CA ALA A 102 -42.80 13.52 -1.40
C ALA A 102 -41.56 13.59 -0.48
N LYS A 103 -40.72 12.53 -0.46
CA LYS A 103 -39.52 12.38 0.39
C LYS A 103 -39.78 12.45 1.90
N ILE A 104 -40.96 12.00 2.34
CA ILE A 104 -41.32 11.92 3.76
C ILE A 104 -41.29 10.45 4.19
N ALA A 105 -40.28 10.10 4.99
CA ALA A 105 -40.10 8.74 5.50
C ALA A 105 -40.67 8.59 6.93
N PRO A 106 -41.36 7.47 7.23
CA PRO A 106 -41.76 7.15 8.59
C PRO A 106 -40.53 6.86 9.46
N LYS A 107 -40.63 7.17 10.75
CA LYS A 107 -39.65 6.83 11.79
C LYS A 107 -40.11 5.68 12.67
N TRP A 108 -41.41 5.45 12.75
CA TRP A 108 -41.99 4.36 13.54
C TRP A 108 -41.93 3.05 12.77
N VAL A 109 -41.43 2.00 13.42
CA VAL A 109 -41.35 0.64 12.87
C VAL A 109 -42.29 -0.25 13.68
N ALA A 110 -43.24 -0.90 13.02
CA ALA A 110 -44.15 -1.82 13.69
C ALA A 110 -43.35 -2.94 14.38
N PRO A 111 -43.52 -3.18 15.69
CA PRO A 111 -42.92 -4.34 16.32
C PRO A 111 -43.54 -5.58 15.70
N THR A 112 -42.69 -6.37 15.05
CA THR A 112 -43.11 -7.62 14.41
C THR A 112 -43.42 -8.64 15.50
N SER A 113 -44.63 -8.62 16.08
CA SER A 113 -45.18 -9.86 16.60
C SER A 113 -45.49 -10.70 15.38
N GLN A 114 -44.56 -11.56 14.99
CA GLN A 114 -44.94 -12.71 14.18
C GLN A 114 -46.06 -13.38 14.98
N ALA A 115 -47.31 -13.28 14.51
CA ALA A 115 -48.30 -14.31 14.81
C ALA A 115 -47.52 -15.62 14.66
N PRO A 116 -47.55 -16.54 15.65
CA PRO A 116 -46.74 -17.74 15.58
C PRO A 116 -46.99 -18.25 14.18
N ALA A 117 -45.92 -18.25 13.36
CA ALA A 117 -46.00 -18.92 12.09
C ALA A 117 -46.68 -20.22 12.46
N VAL A 118 -47.74 -20.60 11.75
CA VAL A 118 -48.11 -22.01 11.74
C VAL A 118 -46.77 -22.68 11.64
N LYS A 119 -46.34 -23.37 12.71
CA LYS A 119 -45.15 -24.19 12.68
C LYS A 119 -45.59 -25.29 11.72
N LEU A 120 -45.56 -24.96 10.42
CA LEU A 120 -45.03 -25.86 9.43
C LEU A 120 -43.67 -26.16 10.04
N SER A 121 -43.64 -27.26 10.79
CA SER A 121 -42.46 -28.07 10.89
C SER A 121 -42.01 -28.19 9.45
N VAL A 122 -41.09 -27.30 9.05
CA VAL A 122 -40.25 -27.60 7.90
C VAL A 122 -39.59 -28.87 8.38
N SER A 123 -39.97 -29.99 7.76
CA SER A 123 -39.54 -31.32 8.19
C SER A 123 -38.02 -31.44 8.22
N ASN A 124 -37.32 -30.49 7.57
CA ASN A 124 -35.88 -30.42 7.37
C ASN A 124 -35.37 -28.95 7.36
N PRO A 125 -34.83 -28.41 8.46
CA PRO A 125 -34.14 -27.11 8.46
C PRO A 125 -32.88 -27.14 7.57
N PRO A 126 -32.39 -25.98 7.06
CA PRO A 126 -31.17 -25.94 6.28
C PRO A 126 -30.00 -26.58 7.03
N ARG A 127 -29.31 -27.50 6.36
CA ARG A 127 -28.20 -28.26 6.93
C ARG A 127 -26.90 -27.82 6.27
N PHE A 128 -25.91 -27.46 7.07
CA PHE A 128 -24.55 -27.26 6.58
C PHE A 128 -23.98 -28.59 6.13
N VAL A 129 -23.43 -28.62 4.91
CA VAL A 129 -22.86 -29.83 4.32
C VAL A 129 -21.34 -29.81 4.45
N GLN A 130 -20.72 -28.78 3.86
CA GLN A 130 -19.27 -28.66 3.79
C GLN A 130 -18.87 -27.22 3.44
N GLY A 131 -17.80 -26.76 4.04
CA GLY A 131 -17.11 -25.53 3.67
C GLY A 131 -15.78 -25.84 2.99
N PHE A 132 -15.33 -24.90 2.17
CA PHE A 132 -13.99 -24.89 1.60
C PHE A 132 -13.38 -23.50 1.80
N ALA A 133 -12.08 -23.45 2.06
CA ALA A 133 -11.33 -22.21 2.11
C ALA A 133 -9.99 -22.38 1.40
N THR A 134 -9.47 -21.31 0.81
CA THR A 134 -8.10 -21.29 0.28
C THR A 134 -7.08 -21.24 1.41
N GLN A 135 -5.96 -21.95 1.25
CA GLN A 135 -4.78 -21.76 2.08
C GLN A 135 -3.90 -20.68 1.47
N SER A 136 -4.22 -19.43 1.79
CA SER A 136 -3.57 -18.24 1.23
C SER A 136 -3.57 -17.09 2.24
N ARG A 137 -3.65 -17.40 3.54
CA ARG A 137 -3.83 -16.38 4.59
C ARG A 137 -2.73 -15.32 4.58
N GLU A 138 -1.50 -15.73 4.27
CA GLU A 138 -0.31 -14.90 4.14
C GLU A 138 -0.35 -13.93 2.96
N GLU A 139 -1.16 -14.22 1.95
CA GLU A 139 -1.38 -13.33 0.80
C GLU A 139 -2.39 -12.21 1.12
N GLY A 140 -2.97 -12.20 2.33
CA GLY A 140 -3.95 -11.22 2.77
C GLY A 140 -5.38 -11.48 2.31
N GLU A 141 -5.59 -12.43 1.40
CA GLU A 141 -6.92 -12.79 0.89
C GLU A 141 -7.24 -14.27 1.07
N ILE A 142 -8.48 -14.57 1.50
CA ILE A 142 -9.03 -15.93 1.54
C ILE A 142 -10.37 -15.96 0.83
N GLN A 143 -10.54 -16.97 -0.03
CA GLN A 143 -11.85 -17.32 -0.55
C GLN A 143 -12.49 -18.40 0.31
N VAL A 144 -13.71 -18.16 0.81
CA VAL A 144 -14.48 -19.11 1.61
C VAL A 144 -15.78 -19.46 0.88
N VAL A 145 -16.05 -20.74 0.71
CA VAL A 145 -17.27 -21.25 0.08
C VAL A 145 -18.00 -22.18 1.03
N LEU A 146 -19.23 -21.83 1.41
CA LEU A 146 -20.06 -22.58 2.35
C LEU A 146 -21.28 -23.19 1.65
N ASN A 147 -21.46 -24.50 1.80
CA ASN A 147 -22.51 -25.23 1.13
C ASN A 147 -23.60 -25.68 2.11
N TRP A 148 -24.84 -25.41 1.73
CA TRP A 148 -26.04 -25.68 2.51
C TRP A 148 -27.02 -26.52 1.70
N GLU A 149 -27.61 -27.54 2.32
CA GLU A 149 -28.72 -28.30 1.76
C GLU A 149 -30.03 -27.89 2.43
N TYR A 150 -31.11 -27.82 1.64
CA TYR A 150 -32.43 -27.46 2.14
C TYR A 150 -33.54 -28.07 1.28
N GLY A 151 -34.80 -27.88 1.68
CA GLY A 151 -35.96 -28.45 1.00
C GLY A 151 -36.46 -29.74 1.65
N TYR A 152 -37.59 -30.27 1.14
CA TYR A 152 -38.28 -31.41 1.76
C TYR A 152 -37.45 -32.69 1.79
N ASP A 153 -36.60 -32.91 0.79
CA ASP A 153 -35.74 -34.09 0.61
C ASP A 153 -34.24 -33.75 0.56
N TYR A 154 -33.85 -32.51 0.91
CA TYR A 154 -32.49 -31.98 0.74
C TYR A 154 -31.97 -32.06 -0.72
N GLY A 155 -32.87 -31.98 -1.72
CA GLY A 155 -32.49 -31.91 -3.14
C GLY A 155 -31.96 -30.55 -3.60
N GLU A 156 -32.24 -29.49 -2.84
CA GLU A 156 -31.81 -28.12 -3.14
C GLU A 156 -30.54 -27.78 -2.36
N ALA A 157 -29.61 -27.09 -3.03
CA ALA A 157 -28.35 -26.66 -2.48
C ALA A 157 -28.16 -25.14 -2.63
N ARG A 158 -27.44 -24.54 -1.68
CA ARG A 158 -27.08 -23.13 -1.67
C ARG A 158 -25.59 -22.99 -1.40
N ILE A 159 -24.95 -22.15 -2.20
CA ILE A 159 -23.54 -21.78 -2.09
C ILE A 159 -23.49 -20.35 -1.59
N CYS A 160 -22.73 -20.11 -0.51
CA CYS A 160 -22.36 -18.78 -0.04
C CYS A 160 -20.85 -18.63 -0.25
N GLY A 161 -20.45 -17.81 -1.22
CA GLY A 161 -19.05 -17.52 -1.51
C GLY A 161 -18.65 -16.15 -0.96
N PHE A 162 -17.49 -16.10 -0.29
CA PHE A 162 -16.90 -14.90 0.29
C PHE A 162 -15.50 -14.72 -0.27
N LEU A 163 -15.15 -13.48 -0.61
CA LEU A 163 -13.76 -13.04 -0.71
C LEU A 163 -13.47 -12.16 0.50
N LEU A 164 -12.55 -12.63 1.35
CA LEU A 164 -12.15 -11.98 2.59
C LEU A 164 -10.77 -11.37 2.38
N ASP A 165 -10.63 -10.08 2.66
CA ASP A 165 -9.39 -9.32 2.66
C ASP A 165 -9.07 -8.91 4.10
N PHE A 166 -7.89 -9.27 4.57
CA PHE A 166 -7.45 -9.02 5.94
C PHE A 166 -6.58 -7.77 6.09
N TRP A 167 -6.24 -7.09 5.01
CA TRP A 167 -5.36 -5.92 5.01
C TRP A 167 -6.10 -4.60 4.85
N ASN A 168 -7.28 -4.58 4.20
CA ASN A 168 -8.01 -3.33 4.01
C ASN A 168 -9.54 -3.49 3.89
N ASP A 169 -10.01 -4.31 2.95
CA ASP A 169 -11.42 -4.28 2.53
C ASP A 169 -12.34 -5.19 3.37
N GLY A 170 -11.81 -6.01 4.28
CA GLY A 170 -12.61 -6.90 5.13
C GLY A 170 -13.41 -7.91 4.30
N VAL A 171 -14.74 -7.94 4.44
CA VAL A 171 -15.61 -8.70 3.53
C VAL A 171 -15.71 -7.96 2.19
N LYS A 172 -14.71 -8.22 1.34
CA LYS A 172 -14.46 -7.56 0.06
C LYS A 172 -15.49 -7.89 -1.00
N ASP A 173 -15.86 -9.17 -1.11
CA ASP A 173 -16.90 -9.62 -2.04
C ASP A 173 -17.75 -10.75 -1.46
N PHE A 174 -18.98 -10.88 -1.96
CA PHE A 174 -19.90 -11.94 -1.58
C PHE A 174 -20.85 -12.27 -2.73
N TYR A 175 -21.01 -13.55 -3.00
CA TYR A 175 -22.04 -14.05 -3.90
C TYR A 175 -22.82 -15.21 -3.28
N MET A 176 -24.06 -15.37 -3.75
CA MET A 176 -24.92 -16.45 -3.33
C MET A 176 -25.57 -17.11 -4.55
N GLU A 177 -25.45 -18.42 -4.63
CA GLU A 177 -26.06 -19.22 -5.68
C GLU A 177 -26.96 -20.29 -5.09
N THR A 178 -27.99 -20.67 -5.84
CA THR A 178 -28.87 -21.80 -5.52
C THR A 178 -28.90 -22.77 -6.67
N GLY A 179 -28.84 -24.06 -6.38
CA GLY A 179 -28.81 -25.10 -7.40
C GLY A 179 -29.12 -26.48 -6.82
N THR A 180 -28.62 -27.51 -7.51
CA THR A 180 -28.68 -28.90 -7.04
C THR A 180 -27.35 -29.32 -6.43
N LYS A 181 -27.26 -30.48 -5.77
CA LYS A 181 -25.97 -31.01 -5.29
C LYS A 181 -24.89 -31.09 -6.38
N ARG A 182 -25.29 -31.47 -7.60
CA ARG A 182 -24.41 -31.52 -8.77
C ARG A 182 -23.88 -30.13 -9.17
N HIS A 183 -24.67 -29.07 -8.95
CA HIS A 183 -24.22 -27.69 -9.16
C HIS A 183 -23.07 -27.35 -8.21
N VAL A 184 -23.19 -27.70 -6.94
CA VAL A 184 -22.13 -27.49 -5.93
C VAL A 184 -20.86 -28.24 -6.30
N GLU A 185 -20.96 -29.50 -6.71
CA GLU A 185 -19.79 -30.29 -7.13
C GLU A 185 -19.07 -29.68 -8.33
N ASN A 186 -19.82 -29.16 -9.31
CA ASN A 186 -19.25 -28.47 -10.46
C ASN A 186 -18.58 -27.16 -10.05
N HIS A 187 -19.22 -26.36 -9.19
CA HIS A 187 -18.68 -25.10 -8.68
C HIS A 187 -17.34 -25.29 -7.98
N VAL A 188 -17.25 -26.25 -7.07
CA VAL A 188 -16.00 -26.58 -6.36
C VAL A 188 -14.92 -27.06 -7.33
N LYS A 189 -15.31 -27.81 -8.36
CA LYS A 189 -14.37 -28.26 -9.40
C LYS A 189 -13.85 -27.10 -10.25
N GLU A 190 -14.72 -26.17 -10.65
CA GLU A 190 -14.36 -24.97 -11.40
C GLU A 190 -13.44 -24.07 -10.57
N MET A 191 -13.75 -23.86 -9.29
CA MET A 191 -12.89 -23.10 -8.37
C MET A 191 -11.50 -23.72 -8.24
N ARG A 192 -11.39 -25.05 -8.10
CA ARG A 192 -10.09 -25.76 -8.12
C ARG A 192 -9.33 -25.62 -9.44
N GLN A 193 -10.02 -25.47 -10.56
CA GLN A 193 -9.38 -25.27 -11.86
C GLN A 193 -8.91 -23.83 -12.06
N GLN A 194 -9.66 -22.85 -11.55
CA GLN A 194 -9.30 -21.44 -11.59
C GLN A 194 -8.14 -21.12 -10.64
N LEU A 195 -8.12 -21.74 -9.46
CA LEU A 195 -7.08 -21.59 -8.44
C LEU A 195 -6.06 -22.72 -8.50
N ALA A 196 -5.49 -22.99 -9.67
CA ALA A 196 -4.62 -24.15 -9.88
C ALA A 196 -3.37 -24.19 -8.98
N ASN A 197 -2.96 -23.03 -8.45
CA ASN A 197 -1.76 -22.87 -7.62
C ASN A 197 -2.05 -22.62 -6.13
N VAL A 198 -3.32 -22.59 -5.71
CA VAL A 198 -3.69 -22.34 -4.31
C VAL A 198 -4.47 -23.54 -3.78
N GLU A 199 -4.00 -24.11 -2.66
CA GLU A 199 -4.65 -25.29 -2.08
C GLU A 199 -6.03 -24.93 -1.51
N LEU A 200 -7.02 -25.79 -1.80
CA LEU A 200 -8.37 -25.65 -1.28
C LEU A 200 -8.65 -26.74 -0.24
N VAL A 201 -8.75 -26.32 1.02
CA VAL A 201 -8.97 -27.22 2.17
C VAL A 201 -10.42 -27.20 2.63
N SER A 202 -10.85 -28.29 3.26
CA SER A 202 -12.14 -28.32 3.94
C SER A 202 -12.12 -27.39 5.14
N CYS A 203 -13.20 -26.65 5.35
CA CYS A 203 -13.36 -25.69 6.44
C CYS A 203 -14.69 -25.96 7.15
N SER A 204 -14.67 -25.98 8.49
CA SER A 204 -15.88 -26.09 9.31
C SER A 204 -16.67 -24.79 9.30
N LEU A 205 -17.96 -24.83 9.69
CA LEU A 205 -18.74 -23.61 9.77
C LEU A 205 -18.23 -22.66 10.87
N ALA A 206 -17.65 -23.21 11.95
CA ALA A 206 -17.01 -22.44 13.01
C ALA A 206 -15.74 -21.72 12.53
N GLU A 207 -14.86 -22.41 11.79
CA GLU A 207 -13.65 -21.81 11.18
C GLU A 207 -14.03 -20.72 10.17
N ALA A 208 -15.00 -20.99 9.30
CA ALA A 208 -15.49 -20.01 8.35
C ALA A 208 -16.10 -18.78 9.04
N LYS A 209 -16.87 -19.00 10.10
CA LYS A 209 -17.42 -17.91 10.91
C LYS A 209 -16.30 -17.06 11.50
N ARG A 210 -15.25 -17.68 12.06
CA ARG A 210 -14.09 -16.93 12.60
C ARG A 210 -13.42 -16.08 11.53
N LEU A 211 -13.16 -16.62 10.34
CA LEU A 211 -12.58 -15.85 9.23
C LEU A 211 -13.47 -14.66 8.82
N ILE A 212 -14.78 -14.86 8.76
CA ILE A 212 -15.74 -13.79 8.43
C ILE A 212 -15.78 -12.75 9.56
N ASP A 213 -15.79 -13.15 10.82
CA ASP A 213 -15.75 -12.25 11.98
C ASP A 213 -14.45 -11.40 11.96
N GLU A 214 -13.30 -12.01 11.66
CA GLU A 214 -12.02 -11.31 11.50
C GLU A 214 -12.07 -10.28 10.37
N ALA A 215 -12.59 -10.67 9.19
CA ALA A 215 -12.72 -9.78 8.05
C ALA A 215 -13.71 -8.61 8.31
N LEU A 216 -14.81 -8.87 9.03
CA LEU A 216 -15.73 -7.81 9.46
C LEU A 216 -15.05 -6.84 10.44
N ALA A 217 -14.20 -7.34 11.33
CA ALA A 217 -13.43 -6.48 12.22
C ALA A 217 -12.43 -5.59 11.43
N VAL A 218 -11.88 -6.08 10.31
CA VAL A 218 -11.07 -5.27 9.37
C VAL A 218 -11.92 -4.18 8.73
N ASN A 219 -13.15 -4.48 8.29
CA ASN A 219 -14.08 -3.45 7.81
C ASN A 219 -14.30 -2.33 8.85
N ASP A 220 -14.59 -2.72 10.10
CA ASP A 220 -14.83 -1.78 11.19
C ASP A 220 -13.60 -0.94 11.53
N TRP A 221 -12.41 -1.54 11.43
CA TRP A 221 -11.14 -0.87 11.71
C TRP A 221 -10.80 0.17 10.65
N HIS A 222 -10.81 -0.20 9.36
CA HIS A 222 -10.54 0.70 8.23
C HIS A 222 -11.71 1.61 7.83
N LYS A 223 -12.85 1.48 8.51
CA LYS A 223 -14.10 2.22 8.20
C LYS A 223 -14.60 1.96 6.78
N THR A 224 -14.34 0.76 6.25
CA THR A 224 -14.91 0.28 5.00
C THR A 224 -16.27 -0.39 5.25
N GLN A 225 -17.09 -0.55 4.22
CA GLN A 225 -18.36 -1.27 4.34
C GLN A 225 -18.22 -2.66 3.71
N PRO A 226 -18.78 -3.72 4.34
CA PRO A 226 -18.89 -5.01 3.70
C PRO A 226 -19.58 -4.92 2.32
N ALA A 227 -19.22 -5.82 1.42
CA ALA A 227 -19.77 -5.93 0.07
C ALA A 227 -21.31 -5.73 0.06
N GLN A 228 -21.82 -5.04 -0.96
CA GLN A 228 -23.25 -4.71 -1.05
C GLN A 228 -24.14 -5.97 -1.02
N ASP A 229 -23.71 -7.03 -1.69
CA ASP A 229 -24.45 -8.28 -1.75
C ASP A 229 -24.44 -9.02 -0.41
N TYR A 230 -23.32 -8.96 0.33
CA TYR A 230 -23.26 -9.43 1.72
C TYR A 230 -24.31 -8.72 2.58
N ARG A 231 -24.35 -7.38 2.53
CA ARG A 231 -25.30 -6.58 3.32
C ARG A 231 -26.75 -6.86 2.96
N THR A 232 -27.02 -7.09 1.68
CA THR A 232 -28.36 -7.44 1.17
C THR A 232 -28.82 -8.80 1.70
N GLN A 233 -27.90 -9.76 1.82
CA GLN A 233 -28.20 -11.12 2.31
C GLN A 233 -27.99 -11.30 3.82
N LEU A 234 -27.57 -10.26 4.54
CA LEU A 234 -27.24 -10.33 5.97
C LEU A 234 -28.31 -11.00 6.86
N PRO A 235 -29.63 -10.74 6.71
CA PRO A 235 -30.64 -11.43 7.51
C PRO A 235 -30.68 -12.95 7.32
N LEU A 236 -30.30 -13.43 6.14
CA LEU A 236 -30.17 -14.86 5.85
C LEU A 236 -28.85 -15.40 6.39
N LEU A 237 -27.75 -14.69 6.19
CA LEU A 237 -26.43 -15.07 6.70
C LEU A 237 -26.41 -15.14 8.24
N GLN A 238 -27.14 -14.25 8.93
CA GLN A 238 -27.36 -14.34 10.37
C GLN A 238 -27.94 -15.69 10.79
N LYS A 239 -28.92 -16.21 10.06
CA LYS A 239 -29.55 -17.50 10.36
C LYS A 239 -28.67 -18.70 9.99
N LEU A 240 -28.00 -18.62 8.84
CA LEU A 240 -27.21 -19.72 8.32
C LEU A 240 -25.87 -19.84 9.06
N ILE A 241 -25.15 -18.74 9.28
CA ILE A 241 -23.77 -18.78 9.77
C ILE A 241 -23.72 -18.41 11.26
N PHE A 242 -24.20 -17.22 11.62
CA PHE A 242 -23.97 -16.65 12.95
C PHE A 242 -24.89 -17.23 14.05
N GLN A 243 -26.04 -17.77 13.68
CA GLN A 243 -27.03 -18.40 14.58
C GLN A 243 -27.22 -19.89 14.27
N ALA A 244 -26.27 -20.50 13.56
CA ALA A 244 -26.32 -21.92 13.24
C ALA A 244 -26.42 -22.77 14.51
N ALA A 245 -27.34 -23.73 14.54
CA ALA A 245 -27.53 -24.61 15.69
C ALA A 245 -26.35 -25.59 15.90
N GLU A 246 -25.69 -25.98 14.80
CA GLU A 246 -24.55 -26.90 14.79
C GLU A 246 -23.41 -26.31 13.95
N PRO A 247 -22.64 -25.34 14.47
CA PRO A 247 -21.51 -24.74 13.73
C PRO A 247 -20.31 -25.69 13.57
N GLY A 248 -20.31 -26.83 14.25
CA GLY A 248 -19.13 -27.70 14.35
C GLY A 248 -18.10 -27.14 15.33
N THR A 249 -16.87 -27.66 15.25
CA THR A 249 -15.75 -27.27 16.10
C THR A 249 -14.73 -26.50 15.26
N ASP A 250 -14.22 -25.39 15.79
CA ASP A 250 -13.03 -24.73 15.24
C ASP A 250 -11.79 -25.52 15.69
N ASN A 251 -11.06 -26.12 14.75
CA ASN A 251 -9.88 -26.92 15.06
C ASN A 251 -8.60 -26.09 15.08
N GLY A 252 -8.70 -24.76 14.98
CA GLY A 252 -7.55 -23.85 14.97
C GLY A 252 -6.79 -23.87 13.64
N GLN A 253 -7.45 -24.20 12.53
CA GLN A 253 -6.81 -24.15 11.22
C GLN A 253 -6.44 -22.71 10.86
N THR A 254 -5.17 -22.46 10.54
CA THR A 254 -4.67 -21.10 10.26
C THR A 254 -4.90 -20.64 8.82
N PHE A 255 -5.18 -21.57 7.91
CA PHE A 255 -5.29 -21.32 6.47
C PHE A 255 -4.05 -20.69 5.83
N VAL A 256 -2.90 -20.83 6.52
CA VAL A 256 -1.58 -20.48 6.00
C VAL A 256 -1.07 -21.66 5.19
N THR A 257 -0.33 -21.40 4.11
CA THR A 257 0.34 -22.43 3.31
C THR A 257 1.34 -23.23 4.18
N PRO A 258 1.23 -24.56 4.26
CA PRO A 258 2.12 -25.37 5.10
C PRO A 258 3.56 -25.46 4.56
N GLU A 259 3.76 -25.14 3.28
CA GLU A 259 5.05 -25.15 2.58
C GLU A 259 5.90 -23.89 2.79
N LEU A 260 5.45 -22.89 3.57
CA LEU A 260 6.25 -21.69 3.80
C LEU A 260 7.64 -22.03 4.35
N GLU A 261 8.67 -21.54 3.66
CA GLU A 261 10.06 -21.67 4.07
C GLU A 261 10.32 -20.79 5.31
N GLU A 262 11.39 -21.09 6.07
CA GLU A 262 11.69 -20.38 7.32
C GLU A 262 11.75 -18.85 7.14
N GLN A 263 12.32 -18.36 6.03
CA GLN A 263 12.46 -16.93 5.75
C GLN A 263 11.11 -16.28 5.46
N GLU A 264 10.22 -16.98 4.74
CA GLU A 264 8.88 -16.50 4.42
C GLU A 264 8.02 -16.40 5.68
N VAL A 265 8.17 -17.33 6.63
CA VAL A 265 7.46 -17.25 7.92
C VAL A 265 7.84 -15.99 8.69
N VAL A 266 9.13 -15.62 8.73
CA VAL A 266 9.56 -14.40 9.43
C VAL A 266 9.17 -13.14 8.66
N ALA A 267 9.32 -13.13 7.33
CA ALA A 267 8.90 -12.01 6.50
C ALA A 267 7.39 -11.74 6.64
N ASN A 268 6.56 -12.78 6.59
CA ASN A 268 5.12 -12.69 6.79
C ASN A 268 4.77 -12.26 8.22
N PHE A 269 5.51 -12.70 9.24
CA PHE A 269 5.28 -12.23 10.61
C PHE A 269 5.55 -10.72 10.73
N ILE A 270 6.70 -10.24 10.25
CA ILE A 270 7.05 -8.81 10.32
C ILE A 270 6.08 -7.97 9.48
N GLY A 271 5.72 -8.45 8.29
CA GLY A 271 4.71 -7.83 7.43
C GLY A 271 3.36 -7.73 8.13
N ALA A 272 2.80 -8.85 8.55
CA ALA A 272 1.51 -8.90 9.24
C ALA A 272 1.49 -8.01 10.50
N TRP A 273 2.54 -8.06 11.30
CA TRP A 273 2.69 -7.22 12.49
C TRP A 273 2.73 -5.72 12.14
N SER A 274 3.37 -5.36 11.02
CA SER A 274 3.49 -3.97 10.57
C SER A 274 2.25 -3.43 9.86
N PHE A 275 1.46 -4.30 9.21
CA PHE A 275 0.24 -3.92 8.49
C PHE A 275 -1.04 -4.06 9.33
N GLY A 276 -0.93 -4.55 10.57
CA GLY A 276 -2.05 -4.66 11.51
C GLY A 276 -2.82 -5.98 11.41
N ASP A 277 -2.29 -6.94 10.65
CA ASP A 277 -2.83 -8.29 10.54
C ASP A 277 -2.34 -9.19 11.70
N TYR A 278 -2.76 -8.82 12.89
CA TYR A 278 -2.35 -9.50 14.11
C TYR A 278 -2.90 -10.92 14.24
N GLY A 279 -3.94 -11.27 13.49
CA GLY A 279 -4.43 -12.65 13.41
C GLY A 279 -3.39 -13.57 12.78
N LEU A 280 -2.87 -13.19 11.62
CA LEU A 280 -1.79 -13.92 10.95
C LEU A 280 -0.50 -13.90 11.79
N ALA A 281 -0.12 -12.74 12.35
CA ALA A 281 1.08 -12.64 13.17
C ALA A 281 1.03 -13.63 14.37
N TYR A 282 -0.12 -13.74 15.04
CA TYR A 282 -0.33 -14.70 16.12
C TYR A 282 -0.26 -16.16 15.64
N ASP A 283 -0.85 -16.45 14.47
CA ASP A 283 -0.94 -17.80 13.90
C ASP A 283 0.43 -18.33 13.41
N LEU A 284 1.40 -17.44 13.17
CA LEU A 284 2.79 -17.78 12.84
C LEU A 284 3.67 -18.07 14.06
N LEU A 285 3.21 -17.77 15.27
CA LEU A 285 3.90 -18.10 16.52
C LEU A 285 3.61 -19.55 16.95
N THR A 286 4.55 -20.20 17.64
CA THR A 286 4.27 -21.49 18.29
C THR A 286 3.29 -21.33 19.45
N THR A 287 2.59 -22.41 19.80
CA THR A 287 1.59 -22.40 20.89
C THR A 287 2.15 -21.91 22.23
N ASN A 288 3.43 -22.17 22.50
CA ASN A 288 4.14 -21.80 23.73
C ASN A 288 5.11 -20.63 23.55
N SER A 289 5.02 -19.87 22.45
CA SER A 289 5.91 -18.75 22.19
C SER A 289 5.77 -17.68 23.28
N PRO A 290 6.88 -17.22 23.91
CA PRO A 290 6.82 -16.15 24.90
C PRO A 290 6.25 -14.83 24.37
N ALA A 291 6.26 -14.63 23.04
CA ALA A 291 5.69 -13.46 22.37
C ALA A 291 4.14 -13.42 22.43
N ARG A 292 3.48 -14.56 22.68
CA ARG A 292 2.03 -14.58 22.95
C ARG A 292 1.66 -14.04 24.33
N ASP A 293 2.66 -13.91 25.22
CA ASP A 293 2.50 -13.43 26.60
C ASP A 293 1.42 -14.13 27.44
N ASN A 294 1.15 -15.41 27.13
CA ASN A 294 0.04 -16.20 27.71
C ASN A 294 -1.36 -15.62 27.49
N LEU A 295 -1.52 -14.68 26.56
CA LEU A 295 -2.82 -14.20 26.12
C LEU A 295 -3.44 -15.20 25.15
N ASP A 296 -4.77 -15.25 25.13
CA ASP A 296 -5.45 -15.91 24.01
C ASP A 296 -5.34 -15.05 22.73
N ARG A 297 -5.80 -15.61 21.62
CA ARG A 297 -5.67 -14.96 20.30
C ARG A 297 -6.40 -13.62 20.23
N ASP A 298 -7.61 -13.52 20.78
CA ASP A 298 -8.45 -12.33 20.65
C ASP A 298 -7.94 -11.21 21.57
N GLU A 299 -7.50 -11.57 22.78
CA GLU A 299 -6.82 -10.67 23.71
C GLU A 299 -5.52 -10.12 23.11
N TRP A 300 -4.70 -11.00 22.51
CA TRP A 300 -3.45 -10.62 21.86
C TRP A 300 -3.71 -9.67 20.70
N VAL A 301 -4.62 -10.02 19.77
CA VAL A 301 -4.98 -9.16 18.63
C VAL A 301 -5.50 -7.79 19.08
N THR A 302 -6.34 -7.75 20.12
CA THR A 302 -6.90 -6.48 20.62
C THR A 302 -5.81 -5.57 21.19
N LEU A 303 -4.87 -6.12 21.96
CA LEU A 303 -3.73 -5.37 22.49
C LEU A 303 -2.88 -4.76 21.37
N HIS A 304 -2.60 -5.54 20.33
CA HIS A 304 -1.74 -5.09 19.23
C HIS A 304 -2.43 -4.09 18.31
N ARG A 305 -3.75 -4.20 18.10
CA ARG A 305 -4.53 -3.17 17.40
C ARG A 305 -4.52 -1.84 18.16
N ALA A 306 -4.63 -1.86 19.48
CA ALA A 306 -4.53 -0.65 20.28
C ALA A 306 -3.13 0.00 20.14
N TRP A 307 -2.07 -0.82 20.10
CA TRP A 307 -0.72 -0.33 19.79
C TRP A 307 -0.61 0.24 18.38
N PHE A 308 -1.18 -0.42 17.36
CA PHE A 308 -1.16 0.08 15.98
C PHE A 308 -1.85 1.44 15.86
N ASP A 309 -3.00 1.61 16.52
CA ASP A 309 -3.78 2.85 16.51
C ASP A 309 -3.02 4.02 17.17
N GLU A 310 -1.98 3.75 17.97
CA GLU A 310 -1.11 4.77 18.57
C GLU A 310 0.18 4.97 17.76
N ALA A 311 0.86 3.87 17.42
CA ALA A 311 2.18 3.90 16.79
C ALA A 311 2.12 4.18 15.27
N HIS A 312 1.01 3.80 14.63
CA HIS A 312 0.75 3.95 13.20
C HIS A 312 1.92 3.47 12.31
N PRO A 313 2.29 2.18 12.39
CA PRO A 313 3.36 1.63 11.57
C PRO A 313 3.04 1.74 10.09
N THR A 314 3.99 2.27 9.32
CA THR A 314 3.88 2.40 7.86
C THR A 314 5.22 2.17 7.20
N ARG A 315 5.20 1.88 5.89
CA ARG A 315 6.40 1.78 5.03
C ARG A 315 7.50 0.90 5.64
N MET A 316 7.11 -0.30 6.08
CA MET A 316 8.04 -1.33 6.53
C MET A 316 8.98 -1.72 5.38
N GLU A 317 10.27 -1.83 5.68
CA GLU A 317 11.31 -2.26 4.74
C GLU A 317 12.17 -3.35 5.39
N LEU A 318 12.32 -4.49 4.72
CA LEU A 318 13.26 -5.55 5.11
C LEU A 318 14.67 -5.18 4.59
N GLY A 319 15.64 -5.16 5.50
CA GLY A 319 17.05 -4.89 5.16
C GLY A 319 17.81 -6.17 4.80
N PHE A 320 17.70 -7.20 5.64
CA PHE A 320 18.28 -8.52 5.36
C PHE A 320 17.53 -9.61 6.13
N ILE A 321 17.54 -10.83 5.59
CA ILE A 321 17.19 -12.07 6.30
C ILE A 321 18.33 -13.06 6.05
N HIS A 322 18.94 -13.58 7.10
CA HIS A 322 20.06 -14.51 6.97
C HIS A 322 19.93 -15.69 7.94
N GLU A 323 20.27 -16.90 7.49
CA GLU A 323 20.29 -18.07 8.36
C GLU A 323 21.51 -18.05 9.28
N GLY A 324 21.27 -17.79 10.56
CA GLY A 324 22.29 -17.76 11.60
C GLY A 324 22.72 -19.15 12.07
N LYS A 325 23.91 -19.24 12.67
CA LYS A 325 24.36 -20.48 13.31
C LYS A 325 23.73 -20.62 14.70
N PRO A 326 23.27 -21.83 15.11
CA PRO A 326 22.75 -22.03 16.46
C PRO A 326 23.81 -21.68 17.51
N LYS A 327 23.47 -20.78 18.45
CA LYS A 327 24.32 -20.44 19.60
C LYS A 327 24.66 -21.75 20.33
N GLN A 328 25.93 -22.18 20.31
CA GLN A 328 26.32 -23.43 20.98
C GLN A 328 26.08 -23.28 22.48
N SER A 329 25.14 -24.05 23.02
CA SER A 329 24.88 -24.11 24.46
C SER A 329 26.13 -24.60 25.17
N ALA A 330 26.61 -23.84 26.17
CA ALA A 330 27.83 -24.16 26.95
C ALA A 330 27.72 -25.45 27.80
N ILE A 331 26.62 -26.19 27.71
CA ILE A 331 26.39 -27.44 28.43
C ILE A 331 26.39 -28.58 27.40
N TRP A 332 27.54 -29.25 27.29
CA TRP A 332 27.68 -30.46 26.50
C TRP A 332 27.02 -31.64 27.25
N LEU A 333 25.90 -32.14 26.75
CA LEU A 333 25.31 -33.42 27.18
C LEU A 333 25.66 -34.50 26.13
N PRO A 334 26.38 -35.57 26.50
CA PRO A 334 26.64 -36.67 25.58
C PRO A 334 25.38 -37.52 25.40
N GLY A 335 24.84 -37.60 24.18
CA GLY A 335 23.86 -38.63 23.79
C GLY A 335 22.69 -38.22 22.90
N GLY A 336 22.52 -36.93 22.54
CA GLY A 336 21.37 -36.49 21.74
C GLY A 336 21.75 -35.53 20.61
N ARG A 337 22.48 -35.99 19.60
CA ARG A 337 22.82 -35.17 18.43
C ARG A 337 22.69 -35.98 17.15
N THR A 338 21.52 -35.85 16.52
CA THR A 338 21.29 -35.95 15.06
C THR A 338 19.87 -35.49 14.70
N SER A 339 18.86 -35.65 15.56
CA SER A 339 17.47 -35.21 15.24
C SER A 339 17.15 -33.76 15.61
N ALA A 340 17.78 -33.20 16.64
CA ALA A 340 17.47 -31.84 17.13
C ALA A 340 17.94 -30.71 16.21
N GLN A 341 18.93 -30.95 15.33
CA GLN A 341 19.43 -29.93 14.40
C GLN A 341 18.52 -29.70 13.19
N ASN A 342 17.66 -30.65 12.82
CA ASN A 342 16.77 -30.52 11.65
C ASN A 342 15.41 -29.84 11.96
N ASN A 343 15.09 -29.62 13.24
CA ASN A 343 13.79 -29.09 13.68
C ASN A 343 13.86 -27.67 14.24
N THR A 344 15.02 -27.03 14.20
CA THR A 344 15.21 -25.66 14.71
C THR A 344 16.10 -24.87 13.77
N LYS A 345 15.67 -23.66 13.42
CA LYS A 345 16.39 -22.70 12.59
C LYS A 345 16.49 -21.37 13.34
N ILE A 346 17.56 -20.62 13.11
CA ILE A 346 17.70 -19.26 13.62
C ILE A 346 17.87 -18.34 12.42
N LEU A 347 17.02 -17.33 12.33
CA LEU A 347 17.12 -16.30 11.30
C LEU A 347 17.47 -14.97 11.94
N GLU A 348 18.52 -14.33 11.43
CA GLU A 348 18.91 -12.97 11.77
C GLU A 348 18.25 -12.02 10.80
N VAL A 349 17.54 -11.01 11.31
CA VAL A 349 16.74 -10.11 10.47
C VAL A 349 16.96 -8.66 10.88
N GLY A 350 17.40 -7.86 9.92
CA GLY A 350 17.45 -6.40 10.00
C GLY A 350 16.28 -5.82 9.22
N TRP A 351 15.52 -4.92 9.83
CA TRP A 351 14.33 -4.33 9.23
C TRP A 351 14.06 -2.93 9.77
N SER A 352 13.18 -2.19 9.13
CA SER A 352 12.80 -0.84 9.56
C SER A 352 11.33 -0.54 9.29
N VAL A 353 10.77 0.38 10.07
CA VAL A 353 9.38 0.84 9.93
C VAL A 353 9.28 2.30 10.34
N GLU A 354 8.33 3.03 9.78
CA GLU A 354 8.03 4.40 10.21
C GLU A 354 6.91 4.42 11.24
N LEU A 355 7.09 5.24 12.27
CA LEU A 355 6.18 5.41 13.41
C LEU A 355 5.95 6.91 13.66
N LEU A 356 4.73 7.31 14.05
CA LEU A 356 4.37 8.73 14.17
C LEU A 356 4.86 9.41 15.46
N GLU A 357 4.72 8.78 16.64
CA GLU A 357 5.43 9.11 17.90
C GLU A 357 5.07 8.08 19.00
N THR A 358 5.95 7.91 20.01
CA THR A 358 6.05 6.78 20.97
C THR A 358 4.80 6.41 21.78
N PRO A 359 4.61 5.10 22.05
CA PRO A 359 5.33 4.47 23.16
C PRO A 359 5.94 3.12 22.77
N LEU A 360 7.27 2.97 22.91
CA LEU A 360 7.94 1.70 22.59
C LEU A 360 8.60 1.01 23.78
N ASN A 361 8.61 1.64 24.96
CA ASN A 361 9.03 0.91 26.16
C ASN A 361 7.80 0.30 26.85
N GLY A 362 7.50 -0.96 26.50
CA GLY A 362 6.68 -1.85 27.32
C GLY A 362 5.20 -2.00 26.93
N THR A 363 4.78 -1.56 25.74
CA THR A 363 3.38 -1.68 25.29
C THR A 363 3.07 -3.10 24.80
N ILE A 364 3.98 -3.69 24.02
CA ILE A 364 3.95 -5.09 23.56
C ILE A 364 5.34 -5.70 23.71
N LYS A 365 5.42 -7.00 23.99
CA LYS A 365 6.62 -7.67 24.54
C LYS A 365 7.70 -7.93 23.50
N GLU A 366 7.26 -8.14 22.26
CA GLU A 366 8.09 -8.42 21.11
C GLU A 366 8.54 -7.15 20.38
N MET A 367 8.14 -5.95 20.84
CA MET A 367 8.61 -4.68 20.29
C MET A 367 10.12 -4.54 20.48
N PRO A 368 10.91 -4.51 19.38
CA PRO A 368 12.34 -4.33 19.48
C PRO A 368 12.75 -2.88 19.74
N MET A 369 13.92 -2.71 20.31
CA MET A 369 14.56 -1.42 20.48
C MET A 369 15.19 -0.95 19.16
N GLY A 370 14.84 0.26 18.74
CA GLY A 370 15.45 0.88 17.56
C GLY A 370 16.93 1.21 17.81
N THR A 371 17.84 0.66 17.01
CA THR A 371 19.28 0.99 17.09
C THR A 371 19.55 2.40 16.57
N ALA A 372 18.81 2.81 15.54
CA ALA A 372 18.77 4.17 15.01
C ALA A 372 17.32 4.64 14.85
N ILE A 373 17.15 5.96 14.89
CA ILE A 373 15.86 6.64 14.71
C ILE A 373 16.10 7.89 13.87
N ASN A 374 15.41 8.00 12.73
CA ASN A 374 15.33 9.22 11.95
C ASN A 374 14.07 9.99 12.37
N LYS A 375 14.28 11.13 13.02
CA LYS A 375 13.20 11.96 13.54
C LYS A 375 12.43 12.73 12.46
N GLU A 376 13.06 12.96 11.31
CA GLU A 376 12.44 13.65 10.18
C GLU A 376 11.36 12.78 9.52
N THR A 377 11.65 11.48 9.38
CA THR A 377 10.76 10.53 8.70
C THR A 377 9.94 9.66 9.66
N GLY A 378 10.36 9.59 10.93
CA GLY A 378 9.81 8.68 11.94
C GLY A 378 10.32 7.24 11.79
N ARG A 379 11.37 7.00 10.99
CA ARG A 379 11.89 5.64 10.72
C ARG A 379 12.74 5.10 11.87
N TYR A 380 12.44 3.88 12.29
CA TYR A 380 13.18 3.10 13.29
C TYR A 380 13.84 1.89 12.63
N TRP A 381 15.08 1.57 13.01
CA TRP A 381 15.79 0.38 12.54
C TRP A 381 15.96 -0.63 13.66
N PHE A 382 15.62 -1.88 13.37
CA PHE A 382 15.63 -2.98 14.33
C PHE A 382 16.52 -4.11 13.85
N TRP A 383 17.05 -4.87 14.81
CA TRP A 383 17.77 -6.12 14.54
C TRP A 383 17.31 -7.18 15.53
N ASN A 384 16.74 -8.25 14.99
CA ASN A 384 16.18 -9.36 15.74
C ASN A 384 16.73 -10.71 15.29
N ASN A 385 16.74 -11.66 16.21
CA ASN A 385 16.93 -13.07 15.91
C ASN A 385 15.61 -13.83 16.16
N TYR A 386 15.15 -14.55 15.14
CA TYR A 386 13.95 -15.38 15.19
C TYR A 386 14.38 -16.84 15.27
N THR A 387 14.00 -17.52 16.36
CA THR A 387 14.16 -18.97 16.47
C THR A 387 12.88 -19.64 15.98
N LEU A 388 12.98 -20.43 14.93
CA LEU A 388 11.87 -21.19 14.35
C LEU A 388 11.97 -22.66 14.75
N THR A 389 10.81 -23.27 15.00
CA THR A 389 10.68 -24.71 15.23
C THR A 389 9.55 -25.28 14.37
N ARG A 390 9.58 -26.60 14.13
CA ARG A 390 8.49 -27.28 13.43
C ARG A 390 7.40 -27.72 14.42
N GLU A 391 6.20 -27.17 14.27
CA GLU A 391 4.98 -27.62 14.95
C GLU A 391 4.07 -28.26 13.90
N GLN A 392 3.72 -29.54 14.07
CA GLN A 392 2.95 -30.31 13.08
C GLN A 392 3.56 -30.29 11.65
N ASN A 393 4.89 -30.33 11.56
CA ASN A 393 5.70 -30.22 10.32
C ASN A 393 5.71 -28.85 9.63
N VAL A 394 5.08 -27.82 10.18
CA VAL A 394 5.10 -26.45 9.65
C VAL A 394 6.04 -25.57 10.49
N TRP A 395 6.78 -24.66 9.84
CA TRP A 395 7.62 -23.69 10.54
C TRP A 395 6.79 -22.66 11.31
N ARG A 396 7.17 -22.42 12.56
CA ARG A 396 6.56 -21.44 13.48
C ARG A 396 7.63 -20.75 14.30
N ILE A 397 7.38 -19.50 14.68
CA ILE A 397 8.30 -18.69 15.48
C ILE A 397 8.15 -19.04 16.96
N GLN A 398 9.20 -19.62 17.53
CA GLN A 398 9.27 -20.02 18.93
C GLN A 398 9.75 -18.88 19.84
N GLN A 399 10.71 -18.08 19.37
CA GLN A 399 11.34 -17.03 20.17
C GLN A 399 11.78 -15.88 19.26
N ILE A 400 11.64 -14.66 19.78
CA ILE A 400 12.13 -13.42 19.16
C ILE A 400 13.11 -12.82 20.16
N GLU A 401 14.37 -12.68 19.77
CA GLU A 401 15.43 -12.04 20.55
C GLU A 401 15.73 -10.66 19.95
N ASP A 402 15.84 -9.65 20.80
CA ASP A 402 16.22 -8.28 20.40
C ASP A 402 17.75 -8.15 20.45
N GLU A 403 18.39 -8.42 19.31
CA GLU A 403 19.84 -8.27 19.17
C GLU A 403 20.25 -6.80 19.23
N GLY A 404 19.42 -5.88 18.71
CA GLY A 404 19.64 -4.44 18.83
C GLY A 404 19.75 -3.97 20.28
N ALA A 405 18.89 -4.48 21.17
CA ALA A 405 19.00 -4.28 22.61
C ALA A 405 20.25 -4.92 23.21
N ALA A 406 20.58 -6.15 22.80
CA ALA A 406 21.76 -6.87 23.28
C ALA A 406 23.07 -6.12 22.97
N LEU A 407 23.16 -5.43 21.83
CA LEU A 407 24.32 -4.64 21.44
C LEU A 407 24.67 -3.53 22.45
N GLN A 408 23.68 -2.91 23.09
CA GLN A 408 23.92 -1.82 24.05
C GLN A 408 24.60 -2.31 25.35
N GLY A 409 24.58 -3.61 25.60
CA GLY A 409 25.29 -4.23 26.71
C GLY A 409 26.77 -4.52 26.42
N LEU A 410 27.23 -4.37 25.18
CA LEU A 410 28.60 -4.66 24.79
C LEU A 410 29.56 -3.53 25.17
N SER A 411 30.81 -3.88 25.45
CA SER A 411 31.84 -2.86 25.69
C SER A 411 32.30 -2.22 24.37
N ILE A 412 32.83 -1.00 24.43
CA ILE A 412 33.40 -0.30 23.26
C ILE A 412 34.43 -1.20 22.53
N ASN A 413 35.31 -1.88 23.26
CA ASN A 413 36.31 -2.77 22.67
C ASN A 413 35.68 -3.96 21.93
N GLU A 414 34.61 -4.52 22.49
CA GLU A 414 33.89 -5.63 21.87
C GLU A 414 33.20 -5.17 20.57
N LEU A 415 32.56 -3.99 20.59
CA LEU A 415 31.94 -3.40 19.41
C LEU A 415 32.96 -3.13 18.30
N GLN A 416 34.09 -2.48 18.64
CA GLN A 416 35.16 -2.20 17.68
C GLN A 416 35.78 -3.48 17.10
N ASN A 417 35.98 -4.52 17.93
CA ASN A 417 36.48 -5.81 17.46
C ASN A 417 35.51 -6.45 16.47
N ARG A 418 34.20 -6.46 16.78
CA ARG A 418 33.19 -7.02 15.87
C ARG A 418 33.10 -6.25 14.57
N ILE A 419 33.05 -4.92 14.61
CA ILE A 419 33.08 -4.05 13.42
C ILE A 419 34.23 -4.45 12.51
N LYS A 420 35.44 -4.55 13.07
CA LYS A 420 36.63 -4.97 12.32
C LYS A 420 36.52 -6.38 11.74
N GLU A 421 36.01 -7.35 12.50
CA GLU A 421 35.80 -8.72 12.01
C GLU A 421 34.85 -8.76 10.80
N TYR A 422 33.79 -7.95 10.81
CA TYR A 422 32.87 -7.82 9.69
C TYR A 422 33.49 -7.12 8.49
N GLU A 423 34.29 -6.08 8.70
CA GLU A 423 35.05 -5.42 7.64
C GLU A 423 36.02 -6.39 6.96
N ASP A 424 36.80 -7.13 7.74
CA ASP A 424 37.73 -8.14 7.23
C ASP A 424 36.99 -9.23 6.43
N ALA A 425 35.78 -9.60 6.87
CA ALA A 425 34.94 -10.58 6.17
C ALA A 425 34.35 -10.03 4.86
N ILE A 426 33.92 -8.76 4.82
CA ILE A 426 33.47 -8.08 3.61
C ILE A 426 34.62 -8.00 2.59
N ASP A 427 35.80 -7.59 3.03
CA ASP A 427 37.00 -7.53 2.20
C ASP A 427 37.37 -8.89 1.61
N ALA A 428 37.26 -9.94 2.41
CA ALA A 428 37.48 -11.31 1.96
C ALA A 428 36.42 -11.76 0.93
N ALA A 429 35.15 -11.40 1.15
CA ALA A 429 34.06 -11.69 0.23
C ALA A 429 34.29 -11.04 -1.14
N ILE A 430 34.64 -9.74 -1.17
CA ILE A 430 34.91 -8.97 -2.40
C ILE A 430 36.08 -9.56 -3.21
N LYS A 431 37.11 -10.07 -2.53
CA LYS A 431 38.32 -10.64 -3.19
C LYS A 431 38.09 -12.02 -3.81
N THR A 432 36.95 -12.67 -3.56
CA THR A 432 36.68 -14.02 -4.05
C THR A 432 36.13 -13.97 -5.48
N SER A 433 36.90 -14.45 -6.46
CA SER A 433 36.63 -14.25 -7.91
C SER A 433 35.58 -15.16 -8.53
N GLU A 434 35.14 -16.22 -7.85
CA GLU A 434 34.15 -17.19 -8.34
C GLU A 434 32.96 -17.26 -7.37
N ARG A 435 32.04 -16.31 -7.48
CA ARG A 435 30.79 -16.34 -6.70
C ARG A 435 29.59 -16.12 -7.60
N ASP A 436 28.54 -16.86 -7.27
CA ASP A 436 27.21 -16.56 -7.74
C ASP A 436 26.82 -15.13 -7.30
N THR A 437 26.19 -14.37 -8.20
CA THR A 437 25.94 -12.93 -8.00
C THR A 437 24.87 -12.71 -6.94
N GLU A 438 23.84 -13.54 -6.91
CA GLU A 438 22.73 -13.46 -5.95
C GLU A 438 23.25 -13.74 -4.53
N THR A 439 23.98 -14.84 -4.36
CA THR A 439 24.61 -15.19 -3.08
C THR A 439 25.55 -14.09 -2.57
N PHE A 440 26.29 -13.44 -3.47
CA PHE A 440 27.18 -12.34 -3.10
C PHE A 440 26.40 -11.10 -2.64
N ILE A 441 25.32 -10.73 -3.33
CA ILE A 441 24.46 -9.60 -2.96
C ILE A 441 23.79 -9.84 -1.60
N GLU A 442 23.28 -11.05 -1.35
CA GLU A 442 22.69 -11.43 -0.06
C GLU A 442 23.70 -11.33 1.08
N GLU A 443 24.90 -11.90 0.92
CA GLU A 443 25.96 -11.83 1.94
C GLU A 443 26.38 -10.39 2.22
N MET A 444 26.52 -9.57 1.17
CA MET A 444 26.89 -8.16 1.30
C MET A 444 25.80 -7.35 2.01
N SER A 445 24.53 -7.56 1.67
CA SER A 445 23.38 -6.89 2.29
C SER A 445 23.29 -7.22 3.77
N TRP A 446 23.46 -8.49 4.13
CA TRP A 446 23.50 -8.95 5.52
C TRP A 446 24.65 -8.33 6.31
N ARG A 447 25.89 -8.43 5.82
CA ARG A 447 27.08 -7.94 6.55
C ARG A 447 27.07 -6.43 6.71
N LEU A 448 26.72 -5.68 5.66
CA LEU A 448 26.64 -4.22 5.73
C LEU A 448 25.49 -3.77 6.65
N GLY A 449 24.36 -4.48 6.63
CA GLY A 449 23.26 -4.24 7.56
C GLY A 449 23.68 -4.40 9.02
N GLN A 450 24.35 -5.50 9.36
CA GLN A 450 24.90 -5.73 10.70
C GLN A 450 25.87 -4.64 11.13
N LEU A 451 26.79 -4.24 10.23
CA LEU A 451 27.79 -3.21 10.50
C LEU A 451 27.12 -1.90 10.94
N LEU A 452 26.06 -1.46 10.26
CA LEU A 452 25.31 -0.27 10.64
C LEU A 452 24.70 -0.36 12.05
N HIS A 453 24.23 -1.54 12.48
CA HIS A 453 23.71 -1.71 13.84
C HIS A 453 24.82 -1.67 14.90
N PHE A 454 26.00 -2.24 14.61
CA PHE A 454 27.16 -2.11 15.50
C PHE A 454 27.64 -0.66 15.61
N GLU A 455 27.67 0.07 14.49
CA GLU A 455 28.03 1.50 14.45
C GLU A 455 27.06 2.34 15.29
N ASP A 456 25.75 2.07 15.18
CA ASP A 456 24.75 2.76 16.01
C ASP A 456 25.00 2.56 17.51
N ALA A 457 25.29 1.33 17.91
CA ALA A 457 25.62 1.01 19.31
C ALA A 457 26.92 1.67 19.74
N LEU A 458 27.96 1.65 18.89
CA LEU A 458 29.24 2.32 19.16
C LEU A 458 29.04 3.83 19.36
N ILE A 459 28.26 4.47 18.49
CA ILE A 459 27.88 5.89 18.59
C ILE A 459 27.11 6.19 19.88
N ALA A 460 26.26 5.27 20.35
CA ALA A 460 25.55 5.42 21.61
C ALA A 460 26.52 5.45 22.81
N HIS A 461 27.60 4.65 22.77
CA HIS A 461 28.66 4.66 23.79
C HIS A 461 29.65 5.82 23.62
N LEU A 462 29.85 6.31 22.40
CA LEU A 462 30.81 7.37 22.04
C LEU A 462 30.11 8.59 21.41
N PRO A 463 29.19 9.25 22.14
CA PRO A 463 28.34 10.29 21.57
C PRO A 463 29.10 11.54 21.07
N LEU A 464 30.37 11.70 21.47
CA LEU A 464 31.24 12.83 21.15
C LEU A 464 32.50 12.40 20.37
N ASP A 465 32.54 11.20 19.79
CA ASP A 465 33.62 10.79 18.89
C ASP A 465 33.21 11.05 17.44
N TYR A 466 33.80 12.06 16.81
CA TYR A 466 33.52 12.42 15.42
C TYR A 466 33.85 11.29 14.43
N THR A 467 34.89 10.50 14.70
CA THR A 467 35.35 9.44 13.80
C THR A 467 34.31 8.35 13.65
N ALA A 468 33.70 7.94 14.77
CA ALA A 468 32.62 6.95 14.77
C ALA A 468 31.43 7.39 13.90
N TYR A 469 31.08 8.69 13.91
CA TYR A 469 30.02 9.19 13.02
C TYR A 469 30.40 9.21 11.54
N GLU A 470 31.63 9.58 11.21
CA GLU A 470 32.09 9.61 9.81
C GLU A 470 32.22 8.20 9.22
N GLU A 471 32.68 7.23 10.01
CA GLU A 471 32.72 5.83 9.61
C GLU A 471 31.30 5.29 9.36
N ALA A 472 30.38 5.48 10.31
CA ALA A 472 28.98 5.11 10.16
C ALA A 472 28.30 5.79 8.96
N TYR A 473 28.56 7.08 8.75
CA TYR A 473 28.12 7.80 7.55
C TYR A 473 28.62 7.13 6.28
N GLY A 474 29.92 6.82 6.22
CA GLY A 474 30.53 6.18 5.04
C GLY A 474 29.86 4.83 4.73
N ARG A 475 29.53 4.04 5.76
CA ARG A 475 28.79 2.78 5.60
C ARG A 475 27.34 3.00 5.12
N ALA A 476 26.66 4.02 5.62
CA ALA A 476 25.29 4.33 5.19
C ALA A 476 25.22 4.82 3.73
N VAL A 477 26.26 5.54 3.27
CA VAL A 477 26.41 5.91 1.84
C VAL A 477 26.58 4.65 0.97
N LEU A 478 27.44 3.71 1.38
CA LEU A 478 27.68 2.47 0.63
C LEU A 478 26.42 1.59 0.51
N THR A 479 25.52 1.64 1.50
CA THR A 479 24.25 0.90 1.51
C THR A 479 23.10 1.66 0.84
N GLY A 480 23.34 2.89 0.36
CA GLY A 480 22.30 3.69 -0.29
C GLY A 480 21.14 4.07 0.61
N ASN A 481 21.38 4.25 1.92
CA ASN A 481 20.35 4.52 2.92
C ASN A 481 20.34 6.02 3.32
N PRO A 482 19.65 6.90 2.57
CA PRO A 482 19.64 8.35 2.82
C PRO A 482 19.04 8.71 4.18
N GLU A 483 18.02 7.97 4.64
CA GLU A 483 17.41 8.22 5.94
C GLU A 483 18.40 7.92 7.09
N ARG A 484 19.24 6.89 6.98
CA ARG A 484 20.27 6.60 7.98
C ARG A 484 21.47 7.56 7.89
N ILE A 485 21.83 8.00 6.67
CA ILE A 485 22.81 9.08 6.47
C ILE A 485 22.38 10.34 7.24
N MET A 486 21.11 10.74 7.14
CA MET A 486 20.57 11.89 7.86
C MET A 486 20.72 11.76 9.38
N VAL A 487 20.48 10.57 9.95
CA VAL A 487 20.66 10.31 11.39
C VAL A 487 22.07 10.69 11.86
N TYR A 488 23.10 10.30 11.09
CA TYR A 488 24.48 10.59 11.45
C TYR A 488 24.82 12.06 11.21
N LEU A 489 24.46 12.63 10.05
CA LEU A 489 24.76 14.02 9.72
C LEU A 489 24.08 15.02 10.67
N ASP A 490 22.82 14.80 11.04
CA ASP A 490 22.13 15.65 12.01
C ASP A 490 22.84 15.66 13.36
N ARG A 491 23.26 14.48 13.84
CA ARG A 491 24.01 14.36 15.09
C ARG A 491 25.38 15.02 14.98
N ILE A 492 26.08 14.89 13.85
CA ILE A 492 27.36 15.58 13.63
C ILE A 492 27.16 17.10 13.68
N ALA A 493 26.17 17.63 12.95
CA ALA A 493 25.90 19.07 12.86
C ALA A 493 25.52 19.68 14.22
N GLN A 494 24.84 18.90 15.06
CA GLN A 494 24.46 19.28 16.43
C GLN A 494 25.65 19.22 17.40
N ARG A 495 26.50 18.19 17.32
CA ARG A 495 27.52 17.88 18.35
C ARG A 495 28.91 18.43 18.03
N PHE A 496 29.24 18.67 16.75
CA PHE A 496 30.57 19.15 16.31
C PHE A 496 30.50 20.47 15.51
N PRO A 497 29.88 21.53 16.05
CA PRO A 497 29.54 22.71 15.25
C PRO A 497 30.73 23.61 14.83
N GLN A 498 31.91 23.46 15.46
CA GLN A 498 33.00 24.45 15.30
C GLN A 498 33.89 24.22 14.07
N GLN A 499 34.09 22.96 13.65
CA GLN A 499 35.03 22.63 12.57
C GLN A 499 34.35 22.01 11.35
N HIS A 500 33.26 21.25 11.55
CA HIS A 500 32.68 20.41 10.50
C HIS A 500 31.29 20.87 10.03
N ARG A 501 30.63 21.78 10.76
CA ARG A 501 29.21 22.09 10.57
C ARG A 501 28.81 22.45 9.15
N ALA A 502 29.55 23.36 8.50
CA ALA A 502 29.19 23.78 7.15
C ALA A 502 29.27 22.63 6.14
N ASP A 503 30.29 21.77 6.26
CA ASP A 503 30.41 20.59 5.41
C ASP A 503 29.32 19.55 5.67
N THR A 504 29.04 19.29 6.96
CA THR A 504 27.97 18.40 7.37
C THR A 504 26.61 18.89 6.87
N LEU A 505 26.32 20.19 6.96
CA LEU A 505 25.06 20.78 6.47
C LEU A 505 24.95 20.70 4.94
N ARG A 506 26.06 20.83 4.21
CA ARG A 506 26.07 20.58 2.75
C ARG A 506 25.71 19.15 2.41
N ARG A 507 26.35 18.18 3.06
CA ARG A 507 26.05 16.74 2.89
C ARG A 507 24.61 16.42 3.28
N LEU A 508 24.11 17.03 4.35
CA LEU A 508 22.73 16.86 4.81
C LEU A 508 21.74 17.43 3.81
N GLY A 509 21.98 18.65 3.31
CA GLY A 509 21.14 19.28 2.29
C GLY A 509 21.06 18.49 0.99
N SER A 510 22.19 17.96 0.53
CA SER A 510 22.22 17.06 -0.64
C SER A 510 21.42 15.78 -0.39
N THR A 511 21.57 15.17 0.79
CA THR A 511 20.85 13.93 1.16
C THR A 511 19.34 14.15 1.27
N LEU A 512 18.92 15.27 1.88
CA LEU A 512 17.52 15.68 1.98
C LEU A 512 16.89 15.90 0.59
N ALA A 513 17.61 16.56 -0.32
CA ALA A 513 17.14 16.77 -1.69
C ALA A 513 16.99 15.44 -2.45
N GLU A 514 17.95 14.52 -2.33
CA GLU A 514 17.86 13.19 -2.94
C GLU A 514 16.66 12.40 -2.41
N LEU A 515 16.47 12.37 -1.08
CA LEU A 515 15.33 11.68 -0.46
C LEU A 515 14.00 12.31 -0.89
N ALA A 516 13.94 13.63 -1.05
CA ALA A 516 12.73 14.30 -1.49
C ALA A 516 12.28 13.82 -2.89
N PHE A 517 13.22 13.63 -3.83
CA PHE A 517 12.88 13.11 -5.17
C PHE A 517 12.40 11.66 -5.12
N LYS A 518 13.00 10.80 -4.30
CA LYS A 518 12.51 9.42 -4.08
C LYS A 518 11.08 9.40 -3.52
N TYR A 519 10.71 10.38 -2.70
CA TYR A 519 9.35 10.49 -2.16
C TYR A 519 8.34 11.05 -3.16
N ASP A 520 8.76 11.85 -4.15
CA ASP A 520 7.90 12.28 -5.26
C ASP A 520 7.50 11.09 -6.13
N GLU A 521 8.45 10.21 -6.46
CA GLU A 521 8.21 8.96 -7.19
C GLU A 521 7.21 8.05 -6.47
N ARG A 522 7.23 8.05 -5.13
CA ARG A 522 6.28 7.33 -4.26
C ARG A 522 4.95 8.08 -4.02
N GLN A 523 4.70 9.20 -4.73
CA GLN A 523 3.49 10.03 -4.62
C GLN A 523 3.27 10.68 -3.23
N LEU A 524 4.35 10.93 -2.47
CA LEU A 524 4.31 11.54 -1.14
C LEU A 524 4.58 13.06 -1.20
N GLY A 525 3.71 13.79 -1.91
CA GLY A 525 3.94 15.19 -2.27
C GLY A 525 4.09 16.19 -1.12
N GLU A 526 3.51 15.95 0.06
CA GLU A 526 3.72 16.80 1.24
C GLU A 526 5.13 16.62 1.82
N ARG A 527 5.58 15.36 1.94
CA ARG A 527 6.92 15.05 2.43
C ARG A 527 8.00 15.50 1.45
N HIS A 528 7.77 15.33 0.15
CA HIS A 528 8.64 15.87 -0.89
C HIS A 528 8.89 17.37 -0.70
N ARG A 529 7.82 18.16 -0.54
CA ARG A 529 7.93 19.61 -0.32
C ARG A 529 8.62 19.96 0.99
N HIS A 530 8.32 19.23 2.07
CA HIS A 530 8.94 19.45 3.38
C HIS A 530 10.45 19.22 3.33
N LEU A 531 10.90 18.10 2.76
CA LEU A 531 12.31 17.76 2.66
C LEU A 531 13.09 18.73 1.76
N LEU A 532 12.50 19.21 0.66
CA LEU A 532 13.12 20.24 -0.18
C LEU A 532 13.27 21.57 0.55
N GLN A 533 12.25 21.98 1.31
CA GLN A 533 12.35 23.17 2.15
C GLN A 533 13.47 23.01 3.18
N ARG A 534 13.54 21.84 3.84
CA ARG A 534 14.59 21.54 4.81
C ARG A 534 15.98 21.54 4.18
N ALA A 535 16.12 20.96 2.98
CA ALA A 535 17.34 20.98 2.20
C ALA A 535 17.81 22.41 1.89
N GLU A 536 16.87 23.30 1.53
CA GLU A 536 17.18 24.70 1.25
C GLU A 536 17.65 25.42 2.52
N GLU A 537 16.95 25.25 3.64
CA GLU A 537 17.30 25.86 4.93
C GLU A 537 18.73 25.49 5.36
N VAL A 538 19.09 24.20 5.29
CA VAL A 538 20.43 23.74 5.72
C VAL A 538 21.53 24.17 4.74
N LEU A 539 21.25 24.23 3.43
CA LEU A 539 22.23 24.71 2.45
C LEU A 539 22.44 26.22 2.54
N GLN A 540 21.39 26.99 2.84
CA GLN A 540 21.52 28.40 3.16
C GLN A 540 22.35 28.61 4.41
N GLU A 541 22.08 27.87 5.49
CA GLU A 541 22.89 27.92 6.72
C GLU A 541 24.37 27.59 6.41
N ALA A 542 24.62 26.52 5.65
CA ALA A 542 25.97 26.14 5.24
C ALA A 542 26.70 27.26 4.49
N ALA A 543 26.03 27.95 3.56
CA ALA A 543 26.58 29.07 2.81
C ALA A 543 26.86 30.31 3.70
N THR A 544 26.08 30.53 4.76
CA THR A 544 26.35 31.61 5.73
C THR A 544 27.53 31.30 6.64
N LEU A 545 27.70 30.04 7.05
CA LEU A 545 28.81 29.60 7.89
C LEU A 545 30.12 29.50 7.13
N ASP A 546 30.05 29.03 5.89
CA ASP A 546 31.18 28.86 4.99
C ASP A 546 30.85 29.46 3.61
N ASN A 547 31.34 30.68 3.40
CA ASN A 547 31.23 31.40 2.13
C ASN A 547 32.23 30.81 1.11
N SER A 548 31.97 29.57 0.67
CA SER A 548 32.78 28.79 -0.24
C SER A 548 32.03 28.43 -1.52
N THR A 549 32.79 28.09 -2.57
CA THR A 549 32.24 27.64 -3.86
C THR A 549 31.29 26.45 -3.68
N ALA A 550 31.67 25.45 -2.89
CA ALA A 550 30.88 24.24 -2.65
C ALA A 550 29.48 24.55 -2.09
N SER A 551 29.37 25.47 -1.12
CA SER A 551 28.08 25.83 -0.51
C SER A 551 27.12 26.47 -1.52
N TYR A 552 27.60 27.42 -2.33
CA TYR A 552 26.76 28.09 -3.33
C TYR A 552 26.46 27.19 -4.53
N THR A 553 27.37 26.29 -4.93
CA THR A 553 27.09 25.34 -6.03
C THR A 553 25.94 24.41 -5.67
N LEU A 554 25.96 23.78 -4.49
CA LEU A 554 24.88 22.90 -4.05
C LEU A 554 23.55 23.64 -3.87
N LEU A 555 23.57 24.84 -3.29
CA LEU A 555 22.37 25.67 -3.17
C LEU A 555 21.82 26.06 -4.55
N GLY A 556 22.69 26.37 -5.52
CA GLY A 556 22.31 26.68 -6.89
C GLY A 556 21.66 25.49 -7.60
N GLU A 557 22.19 24.27 -7.40
CA GLU A 557 21.63 23.03 -7.93
C GLU A 557 20.23 22.75 -7.37
N LEU A 558 20.03 22.93 -6.05
CA LEU A 558 18.72 22.80 -5.41
C LEU A 558 17.73 23.86 -5.94
N LEU A 559 18.12 25.14 -6.00
CA LEU A 559 17.25 26.20 -6.52
C LEU A 559 16.87 25.95 -7.98
N MET A 560 17.79 25.40 -8.78
CA MET A 560 17.53 24.99 -10.15
C MET A 560 16.52 23.85 -10.19
N SER A 561 16.63 22.82 -9.34
CA SER A 561 15.67 21.71 -9.29
C SER A 561 14.27 22.17 -8.88
N LEU A 562 14.18 23.21 -8.01
CA LEU A 562 12.95 23.91 -7.64
C LEU A 562 12.40 24.86 -8.72
N ASN A 563 13.01 24.91 -9.91
CA ASN A 563 12.67 25.83 -11.00
C ASN A 563 12.81 27.33 -10.65
N ARG A 564 13.53 27.68 -9.57
CA ARG A 564 13.86 29.05 -9.18
C ARG A 564 15.11 29.54 -9.92
N ASN A 565 15.01 29.55 -11.25
CA ASN A 565 16.15 29.71 -12.16
C ASN A 565 16.91 31.03 -11.99
N ASP A 566 16.23 32.14 -11.68
CA ASP A 566 16.91 33.43 -11.48
C ASP A 566 17.76 33.45 -10.20
N GLU A 567 17.25 32.85 -9.12
CA GLU A 567 17.99 32.70 -7.86
C GLU A 567 19.13 31.69 -8.04
N ALA A 568 18.89 30.55 -8.69
CA ALA A 568 19.93 29.59 -9.03
C ALA A 568 21.08 30.24 -9.81
N ARG A 569 20.77 31.06 -10.83
CA ARG A 569 21.76 31.82 -11.59
C ARG A 569 22.59 32.73 -10.70
N ALA A 570 21.93 33.52 -9.83
CA ALA A 570 22.61 34.44 -8.93
C ALA A 570 23.56 33.68 -7.97
N THR A 571 23.11 32.53 -7.47
CA THR A 571 23.88 31.67 -6.57
C THR A 571 25.10 31.05 -7.29
N PHE A 572 24.95 30.55 -8.51
CA PHE A 572 26.11 30.06 -9.30
C PHE A 572 27.09 31.18 -9.66
N LEU A 573 26.60 32.38 -10.01
CA LEU A 573 27.46 33.54 -10.24
C LEU A 573 28.25 33.90 -8.97
N ARG A 574 27.61 33.83 -7.80
CA ARG A 574 28.27 34.01 -6.52
C ARG A 574 29.33 32.94 -6.26
N SER A 575 29.03 31.68 -6.56
CA SER A 575 30.02 30.58 -6.48
C SER A 575 31.24 30.89 -7.37
N ARG A 576 31.00 31.33 -8.62
CA ARG A 576 32.08 31.68 -9.56
C ARG A 576 32.98 32.82 -9.07
N GLU A 577 32.41 33.83 -8.41
CA GLU A 577 33.18 34.96 -7.84
C GLU A 577 34.19 34.50 -6.77
N LEU A 578 33.92 33.37 -6.10
CA LEU A 578 34.74 32.83 -5.02
C LEU A 578 35.85 31.89 -5.51
N LEU A 579 35.93 31.61 -6.82
CA LEU A 579 37.00 30.80 -7.38
C LEU A 579 38.37 31.48 -7.15
N ASP A 580 39.28 30.74 -6.53
CA ASP A 580 40.65 31.21 -6.31
C ASP A 580 41.42 31.20 -7.64
N LYS A 581 41.58 32.39 -8.23
CA LYS A 581 42.34 32.57 -9.48
C LYS A 581 43.82 32.19 -9.34
N SER A 582 44.36 32.17 -8.12
CA SER A 582 45.74 31.75 -7.85
C SER A 582 45.91 30.23 -7.77
N LYS A 583 44.81 29.51 -7.53
CA LYS A 583 44.74 28.04 -7.47
C LYS A 583 43.52 27.55 -8.25
N PRO A 584 43.60 27.53 -9.60
CA PRO A 584 42.50 27.05 -10.41
C PRO A 584 42.12 25.63 -10.03
N ASP A 585 40.83 25.40 -9.79
CA ASP A 585 40.24 24.08 -9.65
C ASP A 585 39.30 23.85 -10.84
N PRO A 586 39.80 23.20 -11.91
CA PRO A 586 39.02 22.99 -13.12
C PRO A 586 37.73 22.21 -12.90
N LYS A 587 37.69 21.30 -11.91
CA LYS A 587 36.51 20.49 -11.62
C LYS A 587 35.41 21.33 -11.01
N THR A 588 35.75 22.15 -10.01
CA THR A 588 34.79 23.07 -9.38
C THR A 588 34.31 24.12 -10.38
N GLU A 589 35.21 24.70 -11.18
CA GLU A 589 34.84 25.65 -12.24
C GLU A 589 33.91 25.01 -13.28
N ALA A 590 34.19 23.78 -13.72
CA ALA A 590 33.34 23.05 -14.65
C ALA A 590 31.93 22.81 -14.09
N ALA A 591 31.80 22.42 -12.82
CA ALA A 591 30.48 22.24 -12.18
C ALA A 591 29.67 23.55 -12.14
N ILE A 592 30.31 24.68 -11.82
CA ILE A 592 29.66 26.00 -11.78
C ILE A 592 29.22 26.43 -13.18
N GLU A 593 30.09 26.29 -14.18
CA GLU A 593 29.78 26.64 -15.58
C GLU A 593 28.69 25.71 -16.16
N ALA A 594 28.69 24.42 -15.81
CA ALA A 594 27.61 23.50 -16.16
C ALA A 594 26.27 23.95 -15.55
N GLY A 595 26.27 24.34 -14.28
CA GLY A 595 25.11 24.91 -13.59
C GLY A 595 24.56 26.17 -14.29
N LEU A 596 25.43 27.11 -14.64
CA LEU A 596 25.06 28.33 -15.38
C LEU A 596 24.49 28.01 -16.77
N GLY A 597 25.11 27.07 -17.51
CA GLY A 597 24.62 26.60 -18.79
C GLY A 597 23.23 25.96 -18.70
N ASN A 598 23.03 25.09 -17.69
CA ASN A 598 21.74 24.43 -17.44
C ASN A 598 20.64 25.43 -17.10
N VAL A 599 20.94 26.43 -16.26
CA VAL A 599 20.00 27.51 -15.94
C VAL A 599 19.65 28.32 -17.19
N ALA A 600 20.62 28.66 -18.03
CA ALA A 600 20.36 29.36 -19.30
C ALA A 600 19.47 28.53 -20.24
N MET A 601 19.69 27.21 -20.32
CA MET A 601 18.82 26.30 -21.08
C MET A 601 17.39 26.25 -20.53
N ARG A 602 17.21 26.16 -19.21
CA ARG A 602 15.87 26.21 -18.57
C ARG A 602 15.15 27.53 -18.81
N GLN A 603 15.90 28.63 -18.94
CA GLN A 603 15.38 29.95 -19.31
C GLN A 603 15.13 30.12 -20.82
N GLN A 604 15.29 29.06 -21.62
CA GLN A 604 15.18 29.07 -23.09
C GLN A 604 16.17 30.02 -23.78
N LYS A 605 17.30 30.31 -23.13
CA LYS A 605 18.38 31.15 -23.65
C LYS A 605 19.52 30.26 -24.17
N ALA A 606 19.24 29.47 -25.21
CA ALA A 606 20.20 28.51 -25.76
C ALA A 606 21.49 29.18 -26.29
N ALA A 607 21.43 30.43 -26.75
CA ALA A 607 22.63 31.17 -27.15
C ALA A 607 23.54 31.50 -25.96
N ASP A 608 22.96 31.79 -24.79
CA ASP A 608 23.70 32.16 -23.59
C ASP A 608 24.35 30.93 -22.92
N SER A 609 23.80 29.73 -23.13
CA SER A 609 24.31 28.47 -22.54
C SER A 609 25.55 27.92 -23.24
N ILE A 610 25.71 28.16 -24.55
CA ILE A 610 26.84 27.68 -25.35
C ILE A 610 28.20 28.06 -24.76
N PRO A 611 28.52 29.33 -24.46
CA PRO A 611 29.83 29.68 -23.90
C PRO A 611 30.11 28.99 -22.57
N HIS A 612 29.08 28.76 -21.76
CA HIS A 612 29.20 28.02 -20.50
C HIS A 612 29.57 26.55 -20.75
N TYR A 613 28.83 25.84 -21.61
CA TYR A 613 29.16 24.44 -21.92
C TYR A 613 30.47 24.27 -22.69
N GLN A 614 30.84 25.22 -23.54
CA GLN A 614 32.17 25.24 -24.17
C GLN A 614 33.26 25.34 -23.12
N ARG A 615 33.07 26.21 -22.11
CA ARG A 615 33.99 26.32 -20.99
C ARG A 615 34.09 25.03 -20.18
N VAL A 616 32.98 24.33 -19.95
CA VAL A 616 32.97 23.01 -19.32
C VAL A 616 33.82 22.03 -20.14
N ALA A 617 33.61 21.94 -21.45
CA ALA A 617 34.36 21.03 -22.32
C ALA A 617 35.87 21.37 -22.42
N GLU A 618 36.24 22.66 -22.29
CA GLU A 618 37.64 23.09 -22.18
C GLU A 618 38.30 22.64 -20.88
N LEU A 619 37.56 22.69 -19.77
CA LEU A 619 38.03 22.33 -18.44
C LEU A 619 38.08 20.81 -18.24
N ASP A 620 37.05 20.12 -18.71
CA ASP A 620 36.91 18.68 -18.65
C ASP A 620 36.07 18.17 -19.85
N ALA A 621 36.78 17.69 -20.87
CA ALA A 621 36.16 17.09 -22.06
C ALA A 621 35.37 15.80 -21.77
N ASN A 622 35.56 15.21 -20.59
CA ASN A 622 34.83 14.03 -20.13
C ASN A 622 33.76 14.39 -19.08
N TYR A 623 33.44 15.68 -18.91
CA TYR A 623 32.38 16.09 -18.00
C TYR A 623 31.04 15.43 -18.41
N PRO A 624 30.31 14.77 -17.50
CA PRO A 624 29.11 14.02 -17.85
C PRO A 624 28.07 14.87 -18.59
N GLY A 625 27.68 14.43 -19.79
CA GLY A 625 26.61 15.06 -20.58
C GLY A 625 26.95 16.41 -21.21
N VAL A 626 28.20 16.89 -21.15
CA VAL A 626 28.57 18.21 -21.71
C VAL A 626 28.36 18.28 -23.23
N TRP A 627 28.79 17.24 -23.96
CA TRP A 627 28.64 17.20 -25.43
C TRP A 627 27.17 17.10 -25.85
N PHE A 628 26.36 16.34 -25.10
CA PHE A 628 24.91 16.32 -25.32
C PHE A 628 24.29 17.71 -25.10
N SER A 629 24.71 18.41 -24.04
CA SER A 629 24.20 19.74 -23.69
C SER A 629 24.55 20.79 -24.75
N LEU A 630 25.77 20.75 -25.30
CA LEU A 630 26.18 21.55 -26.46
C LEU A 630 25.32 21.22 -27.69
N GLY A 631 25.18 19.93 -28.02
CA GLY A 631 24.35 19.48 -29.14
C GLY A 631 22.91 19.97 -29.04
N PHE A 632 22.33 19.86 -27.84
CA PHE A 632 20.97 20.29 -27.54
C PHE A 632 20.81 21.81 -27.63
N ALA A 633 21.76 22.60 -27.11
CA ALA A 633 21.76 24.05 -27.26
C ALA A 633 21.80 24.48 -28.74
N HIS A 634 22.68 23.88 -29.54
CA HIS A 634 22.76 24.14 -30.98
C HIS A 634 21.48 23.72 -31.73
N ARG A 635 20.87 22.59 -31.35
CA ARG A 635 19.58 22.15 -31.91
C ARG A 635 18.47 23.18 -31.65
N GLN A 636 18.37 23.73 -30.44
CA GLN A 636 17.39 24.76 -30.09
C GLN A 636 17.58 26.06 -30.90
N LEU A 637 18.81 26.36 -31.34
CA LEU A 637 19.11 27.49 -32.23
C LEU A 637 18.91 27.16 -33.73
N GLY A 638 18.48 25.95 -34.08
CA GLY A 638 18.35 25.49 -35.47
C GLY A 638 19.67 25.19 -36.16
N GLN A 639 20.77 25.15 -35.41
CA GLN A 639 22.13 24.90 -35.90
C GLN A 639 22.40 23.39 -35.98
N MET A 640 21.68 22.73 -36.90
CA MET A 640 21.60 21.27 -36.96
C MET A 640 22.92 20.58 -37.28
N ASP A 641 23.84 21.23 -38.01
CA ASP A 641 25.15 20.65 -38.35
C ASP A 641 26.07 20.61 -37.12
N GLN A 642 26.10 21.70 -36.33
CA GLN A 642 26.81 21.70 -35.05
C GLN A 642 26.18 20.72 -34.06
N ALA A 643 24.85 20.67 -33.98
CA ALA A 643 24.15 19.75 -33.09
C ALA A 643 24.53 18.29 -33.37
N GLU A 644 24.49 17.87 -34.65
CA GLU A 644 24.92 16.53 -35.07
C GLU A 644 26.36 16.23 -34.65
N SER A 645 27.30 17.16 -34.88
CA SER A 645 28.71 16.96 -34.54
C SER A 645 28.90 16.77 -33.03
N TYR A 646 28.22 17.54 -32.19
CA TYR A 646 28.31 17.40 -30.74
C TYR A 646 27.62 16.15 -30.20
N TYR A 647 26.48 15.75 -30.77
CA TYR A 647 25.86 14.47 -30.40
C TYR A 647 26.72 13.27 -30.80
N GLN A 648 27.45 13.33 -31.92
CA GLN A 648 28.42 12.29 -32.27
C GLN A 648 29.57 12.23 -31.26
N GLN A 649 30.02 13.36 -30.72
CA GLN A 649 30.99 13.39 -29.62
C GLN A 649 30.41 12.83 -28.32
N ALA A 650 29.15 13.13 -28.01
CA ALA A 650 28.45 12.55 -26.86
C ALA A 650 28.40 11.01 -26.95
N LEU A 651 28.06 10.45 -28.11
CA LEU A 651 28.09 8.99 -28.34
C LEU A 651 29.49 8.38 -28.35
N ALA A 652 30.53 9.19 -28.61
CA ALA A 652 31.91 8.72 -28.49
C ALA A 652 32.34 8.61 -27.02
N GLN A 653 31.73 9.39 -26.13
CA GLN A 653 31.97 9.35 -24.68
C GLN A 653 31.08 8.31 -23.98
N ASP A 654 29.79 8.27 -24.31
CA ASP A 654 28.81 7.32 -23.79
C ASP A 654 27.97 6.79 -24.95
N ASP A 655 28.29 5.58 -25.41
CA ASP A 655 27.58 4.94 -26.52
C ASP A 655 26.29 4.22 -26.10
N THR A 656 25.86 4.40 -24.84
CA THR A 656 24.63 3.83 -24.27
C THR A 656 23.53 4.88 -24.06
N ASP A 657 23.82 6.18 -24.19
CA ASP A 657 22.83 7.24 -23.97
C ASP A 657 21.75 7.29 -25.07
N VAL A 658 20.61 6.68 -24.76
CA VAL A 658 19.43 6.63 -25.61
C VAL A 658 18.92 8.02 -26.02
N ARG A 659 19.06 9.04 -25.15
CA ARG A 659 18.60 10.40 -25.44
C ARG A 659 19.38 10.97 -26.62
N THR A 660 20.68 10.73 -26.65
CA THR A 660 21.57 11.17 -27.74
C THR A 660 21.22 10.48 -29.06
N TYR A 661 20.92 9.17 -29.04
CA TYR A 661 20.44 8.46 -30.23
C TYR A 661 19.11 8.98 -30.76
N SER A 662 18.17 9.30 -29.85
CA SER A 662 16.88 9.90 -30.20
C SER A 662 17.06 11.24 -30.91
N GLU A 663 17.93 12.11 -30.39
CA GLU A 663 18.21 13.43 -30.95
C GLU A 663 18.86 13.36 -32.34
N LEU A 664 19.88 12.52 -32.52
CA LEU A 664 20.51 12.29 -33.82
C LEU A 664 19.54 11.68 -34.84
N THR A 665 18.71 10.73 -34.38
CA THR A 665 17.66 10.14 -35.20
C THR A 665 16.70 11.21 -35.68
N ALA A 666 16.22 12.08 -34.80
CA ALA A 666 15.33 13.19 -35.16
C ALA A 666 15.97 14.12 -36.20
N ILE A 667 17.26 14.46 -36.05
CA ILE A 667 18.01 15.26 -37.05
C ILE A 667 18.04 14.56 -38.41
N TYR A 668 18.36 13.26 -38.45
CA TYR A 668 18.40 12.51 -39.70
C TYR A 668 17.02 12.37 -40.35
N MET A 669 15.98 12.12 -39.56
CA MET A 669 14.60 12.03 -40.07
C MET A 669 14.12 13.38 -40.63
N GLN A 670 14.41 14.50 -39.95
CA GLN A 670 14.09 15.84 -40.44
C GLN A 670 14.78 16.16 -41.78
N ARG A 671 15.97 15.59 -42.01
CA ARG A 671 16.72 15.71 -43.27
C ARG A 671 16.36 14.64 -44.32
N ALA A 672 15.31 13.85 -44.08
CA ALA A 672 14.89 12.72 -44.92
C ALA A 672 15.99 11.66 -45.13
N GLN A 673 16.88 11.48 -44.15
CA GLN A 673 17.99 10.52 -44.16
C GLN A 673 17.65 9.27 -43.32
N ALA A 674 16.49 8.65 -43.57
CA ALA A 674 16.00 7.52 -42.80
C ALA A 674 16.96 6.31 -42.79
N ASP A 675 17.69 6.08 -43.88
CA ASP A 675 18.70 5.01 -43.95
C ASP A 675 19.85 5.24 -42.95
N LYS A 676 20.28 6.49 -42.75
CA LYS A 676 21.31 6.81 -41.75
C LYS A 676 20.80 6.59 -40.33
N ALA A 677 19.55 7.01 -40.05
CA ALA A 677 18.91 6.77 -38.77
C ALA A 677 18.79 5.27 -38.45
N LYS A 678 18.41 4.46 -39.45
CA LYS A 678 18.35 3.00 -39.33
C LYS A 678 19.73 2.42 -38.99
N ILE A 679 20.77 2.79 -39.72
CA ILE A 679 22.14 2.30 -39.48
C ILE A 679 22.61 2.70 -38.08
N LEU A 680 22.37 3.94 -37.67
CA LEU A 680 22.72 4.44 -36.33
C LEU A 680 22.09 3.57 -35.23
N LEU A 681 20.77 3.37 -35.29
CA LEU A 681 20.03 2.64 -34.26
C LEU A 681 20.32 1.14 -34.28
N GLN A 682 20.54 0.54 -35.46
CA GLN A 682 20.98 -0.86 -35.55
C GLN A 682 22.37 -1.04 -34.91
N GLY A 683 23.28 -0.09 -35.11
CA GLY A 683 24.57 -0.06 -34.40
C GLY A 683 24.39 0.06 -32.89
N ALA A 684 23.50 0.95 -32.43
CA ALA A 684 23.18 1.12 -31.03
C ALA A 684 22.64 -0.17 -30.38
N ILE A 685 21.68 -0.83 -31.04
CA ILE A 685 21.09 -2.10 -30.59
C ILE A 685 22.14 -3.21 -30.56
N SER A 686 23.07 -3.24 -31.52
CA SER A 686 24.14 -4.25 -31.52
C SER A 686 25.06 -4.14 -30.30
N LYS A 687 25.19 -2.94 -29.72
CA LYS A 687 25.97 -2.67 -28.51
C LYS A 687 25.14 -2.84 -27.24
N ASN A 688 23.88 -2.45 -27.28
CA ASN A 688 22.93 -2.55 -26.17
C ASN A 688 21.65 -3.28 -26.61
N PRO A 689 21.70 -4.63 -26.72
CA PRO A 689 20.57 -5.42 -27.21
C PRO A 689 19.39 -5.46 -26.24
N GLY A 690 19.58 -5.09 -24.97
CA GLY A 690 18.53 -5.07 -23.96
C GLY A 690 17.73 -3.76 -23.91
N SER A 691 18.05 -2.77 -24.75
CA SER A 691 17.38 -1.46 -24.67
C SER A 691 16.05 -1.43 -25.42
N ALA A 692 14.95 -1.55 -24.68
CA ALA A 692 13.60 -1.39 -25.21
C ALA A 692 13.41 -0.06 -25.97
N ASN A 693 13.98 1.04 -25.44
CA ASN A 693 13.88 2.36 -26.05
C ASN A 693 14.57 2.45 -27.42
N LEU A 694 15.73 1.81 -27.61
CA LEU A 694 16.41 1.78 -28.91
C LEU A 694 15.61 0.98 -29.95
N HIS A 695 15.00 -0.13 -29.53
CA HIS A 695 14.08 -0.91 -30.35
C HIS A 695 12.85 -0.09 -30.76
N ALA A 696 12.24 0.65 -29.84
CA ALA A 696 11.12 1.54 -30.13
C ALA A 696 11.50 2.68 -31.08
N LEU A 697 12.66 3.34 -30.89
CA LEU A 697 13.17 4.35 -31.81
C LEU A 697 13.36 3.80 -33.22
N LEU A 698 13.93 2.60 -33.36
CA LEU A 698 14.12 1.96 -34.67
C LEU A 698 12.78 1.63 -35.33
N ALA A 699 11.81 1.15 -34.55
CA ALA A 699 10.46 0.90 -35.05
C ALA A 699 9.81 2.18 -35.61
N SER A 700 9.97 3.32 -34.94
CA SER A 700 9.50 4.61 -35.40
C SER A 700 10.10 4.99 -36.76
N VAL A 701 11.43 4.88 -36.90
CA VAL A 701 12.15 5.14 -38.15
C VAL A 701 11.68 4.23 -39.29
N LEU A 702 11.52 2.93 -39.01
CA LEU A 702 11.06 1.94 -39.99
C LEU A 702 9.63 2.21 -40.45
N ALA A 703 8.75 2.61 -39.53
CA ALA A 703 7.37 2.94 -39.85
C ALA A 703 7.27 4.16 -40.76
N GLU A 704 8.04 5.21 -40.49
CA GLU A 704 8.12 6.41 -41.34
C GLU A 704 8.75 6.10 -42.70
N ALA A 705 9.74 5.20 -42.76
CA ALA A 705 10.32 4.70 -44.01
C ALA A 705 9.39 3.74 -44.79
N GLY A 706 8.24 3.35 -44.24
CA GLY A 706 7.24 2.49 -44.87
C GLY A 706 7.43 0.98 -44.63
N ASP A 707 8.47 0.56 -43.91
CA ASP A 707 8.72 -0.84 -43.53
C ASP A 707 7.94 -1.23 -42.27
N LYS A 708 6.61 -1.26 -42.40
CA LYS A 708 5.69 -1.50 -41.29
C LYS A 708 5.86 -2.87 -40.64
N ARG A 709 6.36 -3.86 -41.38
CA ARG A 709 6.54 -5.22 -40.86
C ARG A 709 7.69 -5.27 -39.86
N GLN A 710 8.85 -4.71 -40.23
CA GLN A 710 10.00 -4.64 -39.31
C GLN A 710 9.69 -3.71 -38.13
N ALA A 711 8.94 -2.63 -38.34
CA ALA A 711 8.53 -1.73 -37.27
C ALA A 711 7.74 -2.47 -36.16
N VAL A 712 6.77 -3.31 -36.52
CA VAL A 712 6.00 -4.10 -35.54
C VAL A 712 6.89 -5.08 -34.79
N GLN A 713 7.81 -5.76 -35.46
CA GLN A 713 8.73 -6.71 -34.82
C GLN A 713 9.62 -6.03 -33.76
N HIS A 714 10.15 -4.85 -34.05
CA HIS A 714 10.96 -4.12 -33.08
C HIS A 714 10.13 -3.55 -31.92
N LEU A 715 8.86 -3.18 -32.15
CA LEU A 715 7.95 -2.80 -31.05
C LEU A 715 7.63 -3.99 -30.13
N GLU A 716 7.32 -5.16 -30.69
CA GLU A 716 7.05 -6.37 -29.91
C GLU A 716 8.27 -6.77 -29.06
N GLU A 717 9.47 -6.63 -29.62
CA GLU A 717 10.71 -6.87 -28.87
C GLU A 717 10.94 -5.82 -27.77
N ALA A 718 10.63 -4.54 -28.02
CA ALA A 718 10.72 -3.51 -27.01
C ALA A 718 9.79 -3.80 -25.81
N GLU A 719 8.55 -4.22 -26.07
CA GLU A 719 7.59 -4.62 -25.02
C GLU A 719 8.01 -5.88 -24.28
N ARG A 720 8.67 -6.81 -24.96
CA ARG A 720 9.23 -8.00 -24.32
C ARG A 720 10.39 -7.67 -23.39
N LEU A 721 11.23 -6.70 -23.78
CA LEU A 721 12.41 -6.27 -23.02
C LEU A 721 12.02 -5.42 -21.81
N ASP A 722 11.02 -4.55 -21.95
CA ASP A 722 10.51 -3.70 -20.88
C ASP A 722 8.98 -3.54 -20.97
N PRO A 723 8.21 -4.42 -20.31
CA PRO A 723 6.75 -4.38 -20.33
C PRO A 723 6.15 -3.13 -19.68
N GLU A 724 6.89 -2.47 -18.76
CA GLU A 724 6.43 -1.33 -17.97
C GLU A 724 6.87 0.01 -18.59
N SER A 725 7.54 0.00 -19.74
CA SER A 725 8.02 1.21 -20.39
C SER A 725 6.87 2.09 -20.88
N ASP A 726 6.77 3.33 -20.39
CA ASP A 726 5.82 4.32 -20.93
C ASP A 726 6.15 4.76 -22.37
N PHE A 727 7.42 4.65 -22.77
CA PHE A 727 7.90 5.11 -24.07
C PHE A 727 7.41 4.22 -25.22
N VAL A 728 7.35 2.90 -24.99
CA VAL A 728 7.01 1.92 -26.02
C VAL A 728 5.54 2.04 -26.48
N PRO A 729 4.53 2.16 -25.58
CA PRO A 729 3.15 2.45 -25.94
C PRO A 729 2.97 3.77 -26.69
N ALA A 730 3.74 4.82 -26.32
CA ALA A 730 3.67 6.12 -26.99
C ALA A 730 4.10 6.02 -28.47
N VAL A 731 5.21 5.31 -28.75
CA VAL A 731 5.67 5.05 -30.12
C VAL A 731 4.68 4.18 -30.88
N ARG A 732 4.09 3.16 -30.24
CA ARG A 732 3.03 2.33 -30.84
C ARG A 732 1.83 3.19 -31.26
N GLN A 733 1.39 4.11 -30.40
CA GLN A 733 0.28 5.02 -30.71
C GLN A 733 0.62 5.95 -31.88
N GLN A 734 1.85 6.45 -31.97
CA GLN A 734 2.33 7.26 -33.09
C GLN A 734 2.28 6.49 -34.43
N ILE A 735 2.74 5.23 -34.42
CA ILE A 735 2.70 4.34 -35.59
C ILE A 735 1.25 3.95 -35.97
N ALA A 736 0.37 3.79 -34.98
CA ALA A 736 -1.05 3.52 -35.22
C ALA A 736 -1.81 4.76 -35.72
N GLY A 737 -1.50 5.96 -35.21
CA GLY A 737 -2.13 7.22 -35.58
C GLY A 737 -1.79 7.68 -37.00
N SER A 738 -0.57 7.40 -37.46
CA SER A 738 -0.15 7.61 -38.85
C SER A 738 -0.90 6.72 -39.87
N ARG A 739 -1.60 5.65 -39.43
CA ARG A 739 -2.55 4.90 -40.27
C ARG A 739 -3.83 5.68 -40.64
N LYS A 740 -4.21 6.73 -39.89
CA LYS A 740 -5.46 7.49 -40.12
C LYS A 740 -5.29 8.72 -41.03
N ARG A 741 -4.08 9.05 -41.49
CA ARG A 741 -3.78 10.25 -42.31
C ARG A 741 -3.45 9.97 -43.79
N ILE A 742 -3.76 8.76 -44.28
CA ILE A 742 -3.74 8.39 -45.71
C ILE A 742 -5.14 7.89 -46.03
#